data_AF-A0A3E2HJL3-F1
#
_entry.id   AF-A0A3E2HJL3-F1
#
_cell.length_a   1.000
_cell.length_b   1.000
_cell.length_c   1.000
_cell.angle_alpha   90.00
_cell.angle_beta   90.00
_cell.angle_gamma   90.00
#
_symmetry.space_group_name_H-M   'P 1'
#
loop_
_entity.id
_entity.type
_entity.pdbx_description
1 polymer ?
#
loop_
_entity_poly.entity_id
_entity_poly.type
_entity_poly.pdbx_seq_one_letter_code
_entity_poly.pdbx_strand_id
1 'polypeptide(L)'
;MKLEIIQGQAVLRRLEAQRNDYNSRVRLLREELGLLQQPGSYVGEVVKVMGTKKVLVKVHPEGKYVVDIMDNVDITKLTVGKRVTLLSDSYKLEKMLPSSVDPLVSLMMVEKVPDSTYDMIGGLDQQIKEIKEVIELGLKHPELFESLGIAQPKGVLLYGPPGTGKTLLARAVAHHTDCKFIRVSGSELVQKYIGEGSRMVRELFVMAREHAPSIIFMDEIDSIGSSRVEGSSGGDSEVQRTMLELLNQLDGFEPTKNIKVIMATNRLDILDPALLRPGRIDRKIEFPPPTVEARADILRIHSRSMNLTRGINLTKIAEKMNGCSGAELKGVCTEAGMYALRERRVHVTQEDFDLATAKVLNKHDDKESSEWALSETALPTEIRRRDFNLFFLLESREGGTGGTGGKLCWRKRCWPLLYQSCGMSADLTVFCNPHQFVDGHPYHDVIPQVDTYIGIDVGTGSARACIIDASGDIKAIRGIGFDATCSLAVFAHDTDEPIPVTGPNFANDGNDRNVILWLDHRPVAETEKINATDHNLLRYVGGKMSIEMEIPKVLWLKNNMPPELFDRCKFYDLADALTHMATGSETRSFCSVVCKQGYVPVGVDGSVKGWQEDFYETIGLGDLVKDDFKRVGGVDGVNGRYLSAGELVGTLGEKAASELGLPSGIAVGSGVIDAYAGWVGTVGAKVNLGPDELEAGVPKNDMSQAFTRLAAVAGTSTCHLAMSKDPVFVNGVWGPYRDVLLPDMWMAEGGQSATGELLKHVLETHPAYNEADSMAQSFNTSIYDYMNAHLQELKVKTNAPSVSYLGRHFFFYGDLWGNRSPVADANMKGSVIGLSSDKSLDGLALYYYATMEFIAMQTRQIIETMNKSGHAISSIFMSGSQCQNGILMELMATTCSMPVLIPKYVHAAVVHGAAMLGAKAASADKDGKTEPLWDIMDRMSKAGRVVRPGTDQGEKKLLDAKYKVFLEQCSTQQAYRKDVDEAVKGWGPA
;
A
#
# COMPACT_ATOMS: atom_id res chain seq x y z
N MET A 1 -41.66 5.20 -52.39
CA MET A 1 -40.52 5.09 -53.32
C MET A 1 -39.48 6.23 -53.24
N LYS A 2 -39.79 7.49 -53.64
CA LYS A 2 -38.77 8.57 -53.67
C LYS A 2 -38.12 8.86 -52.30
N LEU A 3 -38.90 8.80 -51.22
CA LEU A 3 -38.40 9.01 -49.85
C LEU A 3 -37.45 7.90 -49.38
N GLU A 4 -37.76 6.62 -49.63
CA GLU A 4 -36.83 5.53 -49.27
C GLU A 4 -35.52 5.61 -50.05
N ILE A 5 -35.54 6.04 -51.32
CA ILE A 5 -34.31 6.24 -52.12
C ILE A 5 -33.42 7.33 -51.48
N ILE A 6 -34.01 8.44 -51.02
CA ILE A 6 -33.28 9.52 -50.35
C ILE A 6 -32.72 9.04 -49.00
N GLN A 7 -33.50 8.30 -48.22
CA GLN A 7 -33.04 7.71 -46.95
C GLN A 7 -31.91 6.68 -47.18
N GLY A 8 -32.03 5.80 -48.17
CA GLY A 8 -30.98 4.86 -48.56
C GLY A 8 -29.69 5.55 -48.99
N GLN A 9 -29.78 6.64 -49.76
CA GLN A 9 -28.63 7.47 -50.15
C GLN A 9 -28.01 8.27 -49.00
N ALA A 10 -28.73 8.50 -47.91
CA ALA A 10 -28.19 9.09 -46.68
C ALA A 10 -27.47 8.03 -45.83
N VAL A 11 -28.07 6.84 -45.68
CA VAL A 11 -27.44 5.69 -45.00
C VAL A 11 -26.18 5.25 -45.72
N LEU A 12 -26.19 5.15 -47.04
CA LEU A 12 -25.00 4.80 -47.85
C LEU A 12 -23.84 5.77 -47.57
N ARG A 13 -24.09 7.08 -47.64
CA ARG A 13 -23.05 8.10 -47.36
C ARG A 13 -22.54 8.06 -45.91
N ARG A 14 -23.38 7.72 -44.93
CA ARG A 14 -22.94 7.50 -43.54
C ARG A 14 -22.01 6.28 -43.43
N LEU A 15 -22.33 5.18 -44.09
CA LEU A 15 -21.51 3.97 -44.13
C LEU A 15 -20.20 4.19 -44.90
N GLU A 16 -20.20 4.97 -45.97
CA GLU A 16 -18.99 5.36 -46.70
C GLU A 16 -18.06 6.23 -45.84
N ALA A 17 -18.62 7.18 -45.09
CA ALA A 17 -17.86 7.99 -44.12
C ALA A 17 -17.23 7.11 -43.02
N GLN A 18 -18.00 6.21 -42.41
CA GLN A 18 -17.49 5.27 -41.42
C GLN A 18 -16.41 4.34 -41.99
N ARG A 19 -16.59 3.79 -43.19
CA ARG A 19 -15.57 2.97 -43.88
C ARG A 19 -14.27 3.77 -44.10
N ASN A 20 -14.38 5.04 -44.45
CA ASN A 20 -13.21 5.89 -44.68
C ASN A 20 -12.47 6.22 -43.37
N ASP A 21 -13.19 6.41 -42.26
CA ASP A 21 -12.62 6.56 -40.91
C ASP A 21 -11.94 5.25 -40.41
N TYR A 22 -12.58 4.10 -40.58
CA TYR A 22 -11.94 2.82 -40.28
C TYR A 22 -10.70 2.58 -41.15
N ASN A 23 -10.70 3.02 -42.42
CA ASN A 23 -9.52 2.91 -43.29
C ASN A 23 -8.36 3.84 -42.86
N SER A 24 -8.62 5.07 -42.40
CA SER A 24 -7.56 5.94 -41.86
C SER A 24 -7.02 5.40 -40.53
N ARG A 25 -7.90 4.86 -39.67
CA ARG A 25 -7.51 4.23 -38.39
C ARG A 25 -6.71 2.94 -38.60
N VAL A 26 -7.09 2.09 -39.57
CA VAL A 26 -6.30 0.91 -39.99
C VAL A 26 -4.96 1.32 -40.62
N ARG A 27 -4.89 2.44 -41.32
CA ARG A 27 -3.61 2.97 -41.83
C ARG A 27 -2.69 3.41 -40.68
N LEU A 28 -3.18 4.19 -39.73
CA LEU A 28 -2.44 4.59 -38.53
C LEU A 28 -1.96 3.36 -37.74
N LEU A 29 -2.83 2.37 -37.51
CA LEU A 29 -2.46 1.11 -36.83
C LEU A 29 -1.41 0.31 -37.60
N ARG A 30 -1.35 0.39 -38.94
CA ARG A 30 -0.27 -0.23 -39.73
C ARG A 30 1.04 0.55 -39.67
N GLU A 31 0.97 1.87 -39.55
CA GLU A 31 2.15 2.72 -39.36
C GLU A 31 2.70 2.54 -37.92
N GLU A 32 1.85 2.46 -36.88
CA GLU A 32 2.21 2.06 -35.50
C GLU A 32 2.78 0.63 -35.45
N LEU A 33 2.14 -0.35 -36.09
CA LEU A 33 2.64 -1.74 -36.15
C LEU A 33 3.99 -1.83 -36.86
N GLY A 34 4.21 -1.00 -37.90
CA GLY A 34 5.49 -0.89 -38.58
C GLY A 34 6.60 -0.33 -37.70
N LEU A 35 6.29 0.59 -36.79
CA LEU A 35 7.24 1.08 -35.76
C LEU A 35 7.50 0.01 -34.68
N LEU A 36 6.47 -0.72 -34.24
CA LEU A 36 6.61 -1.84 -33.29
C LEU A 36 7.36 -3.06 -33.85
N GLN A 37 7.49 -3.15 -35.18
CA GLN A 37 8.27 -4.18 -35.87
C GLN A 37 9.73 -3.76 -36.18
N GLN A 38 10.12 -2.52 -35.87
CA GLN A 38 11.52 -2.11 -35.98
C GLN A 38 12.35 -2.68 -34.83
N PRO A 39 13.58 -3.15 -35.09
CA PRO A 39 14.49 -3.56 -34.01
C PRO A 39 14.88 -2.33 -33.17
N GLY A 40 14.95 -2.49 -31.86
CA GLY A 40 15.08 -1.38 -30.92
C GLY A 40 16.40 -0.60 -31.06
N SER A 41 16.30 0.73 -31.19
CA SER A 41 17.44 1.64 -31.27
C SER A 41 18.31 1.60 -29.99
N TYR A 42 19.63 1.53 -30.16
CA TYR A 42 20.58 1.65 -29.06
C TYR A 42 20.62 3.07 -28.50
N VAL A 43 20.82 3.19 -27.18
CA VAL A 43 20.97 4.50 -26.51
C VAL A 43 22.45 4.81 -26.30
N GLY A 44 22.89 5.99 -26.72
CA GLY A 44 24.26 6.47 -26.56
C GLY A 44 24.38 7.91 -26.07
N GLU A 45 25.60 8.29 -25.70
CA GLU A 45 25.99 9.61 -25.19
C GLU A 45 26.96 10.31 -26.16
N VAL A 46 26.67 11.55 -26.56
CA VAL A 46 27.53 12.33 -27.46
C VAL A 46 28.85 12.71 -26.78
N VAL A 47 29.96 12.13 -27.23
CA VAL A 47 31.32 12.42 -26.74
C VAL A 47 31.93 13.61 -27.47
N LYS A 48 31.74 13.70 -28.80
CA LYS A 48 32.31 14.79 -29.63
C LYS A 48 31.60 14.89 -30.98
N VAL A 49 31.10 16.07 -31.36
CA VAL A 49 30.63 16.34 -32.73
C VAL A 49 31.83 16.44 -33.67
N MET A 50 31.79 15.79 -34.84
CA MET A 50 32.91 15.65 -35.77
C MET A 50 32.55 16.13 -37.18
N GLY A 51 32.38 17.44 -37.31
CA GLY A 51 31.97 18.09 -38.56
C GLY A 51 30.46 18.07 -38.77
N THR A 52 30.04 18.16 -40.04
CA THR A 52 28.63 18.37 -40.43
C THR A 52 27.82 17.09 -40.68
N LYS A 53 28.44 15.90 -40.63
CA LYS A 53 27.74 14.62 -40.88
C LYS A 53 28.05 13.51 -39.89
N LYS A 54 29.09 13.64 -39.07
CA LYS A 54 29.56 12.59 -38.15
C LYS A 54 29.65 13.08 -36.71
N VAL A 55 29.40 12.16 -35.77
CA VAL A 55 29.50 12.40 -34.33
C VAL A 55 30.06 11.16 -33.63
N LEU A 56 30.93 11.37 -32.66
CA LEU A 56 31.46 10.33 -31.77
C LEU A 56 30.48 10.13 -30.62
N VAL A 57 29.87 8.94 -30.54
CA VAL A 57 28.88 8.56 -29.53
C VAL A 57 29.42 7.38 -28.72
N LYS A 58 29.25 7.40 -27.41
CA LYS A 58 29.55 6.29 -26.50
C LYS A 58 28.29 5.46 -26.29
N VAL A 59 28.36 4.16 -26.55
CA VAL A 59 27.30 3.17 -26.26
C VAL A 59 27.81 2.29 -25.12
N HIS A 60 26.97 1.97 -24.15
CA HIS A 60 27.33 1.08 -23.05
C HIS A 60 26.64 -0.27 -23.26
N PRO A 61 27.34 -1.42 -23.15
CA PRO A 61 28.76 -1.58 -22.79
C PRO A 61 29.75 -1.42 -23.95
N GLU A 62 29.29 -1.36 -25.20
CA GLU A 62 30.09 -1.74 -26.38
C GLU A 62 31.27 -0.78 -26.74
N GLY A 63 31.22 0.49 -26.36
CA GLY A 63 32.38 1.40 -26.49
C GLY A 63 32.08 2.77 -27.09
N LYS A 64 32.91 3.22 -28.04
CA LYS A 64 32.82 4.53 -28.70
C LYS A 64 32.81 4.39 -30.23
N TYR A 65 31.76 4.90 -30.87
CA TYR A 65 31.49 4.75 -32.29
C TYR A 65 31.43 6.12 -32.98
N VAL A 66 31.98 6.21 -34.19
CA VAL A 66 31.81 7.39 -35.06
C VAL A 66 30.64 7.12 -36.00
N VAL A 67 29.50 7.73 -35.71
CA VAL A 67 28.22 7.48 -36.39
C VAL A 67 27.86 8.62 -37.34
N ASP A 68 27.10 8.29 -38.38
CA ASP A 68 26.50 9.28 -39.29
C ASP A 68 25.16 9.78 -38.74
N ILE A 69 24.86 11.06 -38.99
CA ILE A 69 23.64 11.74 -38.54
C ILE A 69 22.56 11.62 -39.62
N MET A 70 21.31 11.30 -39.24
CA MET A 70 20.16 11.32 -40.17
C MET A 70 19.69 12.76 -40.47
N ASP A 71 19.12 12.96 -41.66
CA ASP A 71 18.72 14.29 -42.17
C ASP A 71 17.58 14.97 -41.37
N ASN A 72 16.99 14.29 -40.38
CA ASN A 72 15.96 14.78 -39.48
C ASN A 72 16.48 15.40 -38.16
N VAL A 73 17.81 15.41 -37.91
CA VAL A 73 18.38 15.88 -36.63
C VAL A 73 19.16 17.19 -36.75
N ASP A 74 18.73 18.20 -35.98
CA ASP A 74 19.39 19.50 -35.84
C ASP A 74 20.80 19.39 -35.24
N ILE A 75 21.83 19.52 -36.07
CA ILE A 75 23.25 19.49 -35.67
C ILE A 75 23.58 20.61 -34.68
N THR A 76 22.93 21.78 -34.80
CA THR A 76 23.11 22.93 -33.90
C THR A 76 22.69 22.66 -32.45
N LYS A 77 21.85 21.64 -32.23
CA LYS A 77 21.35 21.24 -30.91
C LYS A 77 22.16 20.09 -30.29
N LEU A 78 23.09 19.48 -31.02
CA LEU A 78 23.99 18.45 -30.52
C LEU A 78 25.13 19.05 -29.68
N THR A 79 25.12 18.77 -28.37
CA THR A 79 26.19 19.12 -27.44
C THR A 79 26.80 17.86 -26.82
N VAL A 80 28.04 17.97 -26.34
CA VAL A 80 28.68 16.89 -25.56
C VAL A 80 27.82 16.57 -24.33
N GLY A 81 27.71 15.29 -23.98
CA GLY A 81 26.90 14.76 -22.87
C GLY A 81 25.41 14.54 -23.18
N LYS A 82 24.91 14.85 -24.39
CA LYS A 82 23.51 14.56 -24.75
C LYS A 82 23.27 13.08 -25.05
N ARG A 83 22.11 12.57 -24.61
CA ARG A 83 21.60 11.24 -24.93
C ARG A 83 20.97 11.23 -26.33
N VAL A 84 21.22 10.18 -27.11
CA VAL A 84 20.76 10.02 -28.49
C VAL A 84 20.37 8.56 -28.77
N THR A 85 19.45 8.34 -29.71
CA THR A 85 19.17 7.00 -30.25
C THR A 85 19.99 6.73 -31.51
N LEU A 86 20.48 5.50 -31.64
CA LEU A 86 21.18 4.97 -32.80
C LEU A 86 20.40 3.77 -33.36
N LEU A 87 20.12 3.73 -34.65
CA LEU A 87 19.45 2.55 -35.25
C LEU A 87 20.32 1.30 -35.09
N SER A 88 19.73 0.16 -34.72
CA SER A 88 20.47 -1.08 -34.47
C SER A 88 21.09 -1.73 -35.72
N ASP A 89 20.63 -1.35 -36.91
CA ASP A 89 21.06 -1.90 -38.21
C ASP A 89 22.32 -1.22 -38.78
N SER A 90 22.51 0.06 -38.45
CA SER A 90 23.41 0.98 -39.13
C SER A 90 24.13 1.96 -38.20
N TYR A 91 23.82 1.92 -36.90
CA TYR A 91 24.28 2.82 -35.84
C TYR A 91 24.06 4.31 -36.15
N LYS A 92 23.24 4.67 -37.13
CA LYS A 92 22.96 6.07 -37.48
C LYS A 92 22.17 6.77 -36.39
N LEU A 93 22.54 8.02 -36.11
CA LEU A 93 21.86 8.85 -35.13
C LEU A 93 20.49 9.26 -35.67
N GLU A 94 19.45 8.70 -35.04
CA GLU A 94 18.04 8.79 -35.43
C GLU A 94 17.33 9.97 -34.76
N LYS A 95 17.54 10.14 -33.43
CA LYS A 95 16.85 11.14 -32.62
C LYS A 95 17.70 11.55 -31.41
N MET A 96 17.49 12.78 -30.93
CA MET A 96 17.95 13.19 -29.59
C MET A 96 16.92 12.79 -28.54
N LEU A 97 17.39 12.26 -27.41
CA LEU A 97 16.56 11.98 -26.24
C LEU A 97 16.56 13.18 -25.28
N PRO A 98 15.51 13.34 -24.45
CA PRO A 98 15.56 14.29 -23.34
C PRO A 98 16.68 13.93 -22.34
N SER A 99 17.00 14.89 -21.48
CA SER A 99 17.80 14.66 -20.29
C SER A 99 17.15 13.58 -19.40
N SER A 100 17.96 12.76 -18.74
CA SER A 100 17.45 11.88 -17.67
C SER A 100 17.24 12.70 -16.42
N VAL A 101 16.04 13.24 -16.26
CA VAL A 101 15.56 13.86 -15.02
C VAL A 101 14.90 12.79 -14.16
N ASP A 102 15.16 12.82 -12.86
CA ASP A 102 14.55 11.92 -11.89
C ASP A 102 13.00 12.05 -11.90
N PRO A 103 12.24 10.93 -11.86
CA PRO A 103 10.79 10.97 -11.69
C PRO A 103 10.32 11.79 -10.47
N LEU A 104 11.09 11.82 -9.38
CA LEU A 104 10.80 12.62 -8.19
C LEU A 104 10.87 14.13 -8.50
N VAL A 105 11.87 14.57 -9.26
CA VAL A 105 11.98 15.98 -9.70
C VAL A 105 10.87 16.29 -10.71
N SER A 106 10.52 15.34 -11.58
CA SER A 106 9.36 15.44 -12.49
C SER A 106 8.05 15.65 -11.73
N LEU A 107 7.86 15.00 -10.58
CA LEU A 107 6.69 15.19 -9.70
C LEU A 107 6.68 16.54 -8.95
N MET A 108 7.80 17.26 -8.88
CA MET A 108 7.87 18.63 -8.32
C MET A 108 7.36 19.70 -9.31
N MET A 109 7.10 19.33 -10.57
CA MET A 109 6.37 20.19 -11.50
C MET A 109 4.89 20.26 -11.14
N VAL A 110 4.41 21.46 -10.82
CA VAL A 110 2.97 21.72 -10.81
C VAL A 110 2.53 21.98 -12.26
N GLU A 111 1.98 20.99 -12.95
CA GLU A 111 1.60 21.11 -14.37
C GLU A 111 0.47 22.10 -14.65
N LYS A 112 -0.37 22.39 -13.64
CA LYS A 112 -1.42 23.42 -13.74
C LYS A 112 -1.11 24.57 -12.81
N VAL A 113 -1.06 25.77 -13.40
CA VAL A 113 -0.97 27.04 -12.69
C VAL A 113 -2.06 27.11 -11.61
N PRO A 114 -1.75 27.42 -10.35
CA PRO A 114 -2.73 27.41 -9.26
C PRO A 114 -3.70 28.60 -9.35
N ASP A 115 -5.00 28.38 -9.19
CA ASP A 115 -6.11 29.35 -9.36
C ASP A 115 -6.15 30.53 -8.36
N SER A 116 -5.02 30.92 -7.77
CA SER A 116 -4.90 31.98 -6.78
C SER A 116 -4.68 33.33 -7.46
N THR A 117 -5.61 34.28 -7.34
CA THR A 117 -5.43 35.66 -7.82
C THR A 117 -5.05 36.61 -6.68
N TYR A 118 -4.55 37.81 -7.02
CA TYR A 118 -4.24 38.83 -6.01
C TYR A 118 -5.49 39.26 -5.20
N ASP A 119 -6.70 39.15 -5.75
CA ASP A 119 -7.99 39.49 -5.10
C ASP A 119 -8.36 38.57 -3.93
N MET A 120 -7.58 37.49 -3.73
CA MET A 120 -7.67 36.55 -2.60
C MET A 120 -6.73 36.90 -1.45
N ILE A 121 -5.93 37.97 -1.58
CA ILE A 121 -4.94 38.43 -0.59
C ILE A 121 -5.42 39.78 -0.03
N GLY A 122 -5.53 39.90 1.30
CA GLY A 122 -5.96 41.13 1.97
C GLY A 122 -4.81 41.81 2.72
N GLY A 123 -4.70 43.13 2.61
CA GLY A 123 -3.83 43.96 3.45
C GLY A 123 -2.32 43.79 3.28
N LEU A 124 -1.87 43.35 2.09
CA LEU A 124 -0.45 43.16 1.76
C LEU A 124 -0.05 43.95 0.50
N ASP A 125 -0.70 45.09 0.25
CA ASP A 125 -0.55 45.87 -0.99
C ASP A 125 0.88 46.34 -1.26
N GLN A 126 1.64 46.66 -0.20
CA GLN A 126 3.07 47.01 -0.33
C GLN A 126 3.88 45.78 -0.77
N GLN A 127 3.71 44.63 -0.12
CA GLN A 127 4.40 43.38 -0.46
C GLN A 127 4.03 42.88 -1.87
N ILE A 128 2.76 43.05 -2.26
CA ILE A 128 2.25 42.78 -3.62
C ILE A 128 2.93 43.71 -4.64
N LYS A 129 3.12 44.99 -4.32
CA LYS A 129 3.84 45.94 -5.18
C LYS A 129 5.32 45.57 -5.31
N GLU A 130 6.01 45.33 -4.20
CA GLU A 130 7.44 44.98 -4.20
C GLU A 130 7.73 43.69 -4.97
N ILE A 131 6.90 42.65 -4.83
CA ILE A 131 7.11 41.39 -5.57
C ILE A 131 6.79 41.54 -7.07
N LYS A 132 5.84 42.40 -7.46
CA LYS A 132 5.56 42.75 -8.86
C LYS A 132 6.71 43.51 -9.51
N GLU A 133 7.28 44.49 -8.81
CA GLU A 133 8.43 45.26 -9.29
C GLU A 133 9.67 44.40 -9.53
N VAL A 134 9.83 43.30 -8.77
CA VAL A 134 10.99 42.40 -8.86
C VAL A 134 10.78 41.26 -9.87
N ILE A 135 9.62 40.61 -9.83
CA ILE A 135 9.37 39.36 -10.59
C ILE A 135 8.57 39.63 -11.85
N GLU A 136 7.47 40.38 -11.75
CA GLU A 136 6.59 40.60 -12.90
C GLU A 136 7.20 41.55 -13.93
N LEU A 137 7.79 42.68 -13.52
CA LEU A 137 8.55 43.54 -14.44
C LEU A 137 9.75 42.80 -15.04
N GLY A 138 10.49 42.05 -14.23
CA GLY A 138 11.68 41.32 -14.69
C GLY A 138 11.41 40.18 -15.68
N LEU A 139 10.19 39.64 -15.70
CA LEU A 139 9.76 38.59 -16.64
C LEU A 139 8.98 39.13 -17.85
N LYS A 140 8.14 40.17 -17.68
CA LYS A 140 7.33 40.74 -18.76
C LYS A 140 8.03 41.84 -19.56
N HIS A 141 8.96 42.57 -18.93
CA HIS A 141 9.60 43.76 -19.50
C HIS A 141 11.13 43.81 -19.27
N PRO A 142 11.90 42.77 -19.67
CA PRO A 142 13.35 42.75 -19.51
C PRO A 142 14.05 43.95 -20.18
N GLU A 143 13.49 44.48 -21.28
CA GLU A 143 14.01 45.61 -22.04
C GLU A 143 14.11 46.93 -21.23
N LEU A 144 13.28 47.08 -20.18
CA LEU A 144 13.35 48.24 -19.29
C LEU A 144 14.61 48.21 -18.40
N PHE A 145 15.09 47.03 -18.02
CA PHE A 145 16.31 46.89 -17.23
C PHE A 145 17.55 47.09 -18.09
N GLU A 146 17.56 46.55 -19.31
CA GLU A 146 18.66 46.74 -20.27
C GLU A 146 18.81 48.21 -20.68
N SER A 147 17.71 48.89 -21.00
CA SER A 147 17.73 50.31 -21.41
C SER A 147 18.06 51.29 -20.26
N LEU A 148 17.81 50.91 -19.01
CA LEU A 148 18.27 51.65 -17.82
C LEU A 148 19.70 51.28 -17.38
N GLY A 149 20.30 50.22 -17.93
CA GLY A 149 21.61 49.72 -17.53
C GLY A 149 21.65 49.10 -16.13
N ILE A 150 20.50 48.65 -15.60
CA ILE A 150 20.37 48.11 -14.25
C ILE A 150 20.32 46.58 -14.31
N ALA A 151 21.15 45.91 -13.51
CA ALA A 151 21.10 44.46 -13.39
C ALA A 151 19.76 43.99 -12.83
N GLN A 152 19.11 43.02 -13.49
CA GLN A 152 17.87 42.45 -12.98
C GLN A 152 18.10 41.74 -11.65
N PRO A 153 17.19 41.87 -10.66
CA PRO A 153 17.21 41.04 -9.47
C PRO A 153 17.00 39.56 -9.83
N LYS A 154 17.77 38.67 -9.17
CA LYS A 154 17.73 37.21 -9.38
C LYS A 154 16.71 36.52 -8.48
N GLY A 155 16.58 36.97 -7.22
CA GLY A 155 15.73 36.30 -6.24
C GLY A 155 15.21 37.16 -5.10
N VAL A 156 14.14 36.67 -4.48
CA VAL A 156 13.38 37.30 -3.38
C VAL A 156 13.28 36.35 -2.19
N LEU A 157 13.54 36.86 -0.98
CA LEU A 157 13.25 36.16 0.28
C LEU A 157 12.02 36.75 0.97
N LEU A 158 11.01 35.94 1.19
CA LEU A 158 9.80 36.26 1.95
C LEU A 158 9.99 35.81 3.41
N TYR A 159 9.89 36.71 4.38
CA TYR A 159 10.06 36.37 5.80
C TYR A 159 8.99 36.99 6.69
N GLY A 160 8.78 36.42 7.87
CA GLY A 160 7.75 36.83 8.84
C GLY A 160 7.03 35.62 9.45
N PRO A 161 6.10 35.82 10.40
CA PRO A 161 5.43 34.73 11.11
C PRO A 161 4.72 33.71 10.19
N PRO A 162 4.46 32.47 10.67
CA PRO A 162 3.61 31.51 9.95
C PRO A 162 2.18 32.05 9.79
N GLY A 163 1.43 31.53 8.81
CA GLY A 163 0.03 31.91 8.59
C GLY A 163 -0.20 33.31 7.97
N THR A 164 0.86 34.05 7.63
CA THR A 164 0.83 35.40 7.02
C THR A 164 0.65 35.43 5.50
N GLY A 165 0.60 34.27 4.83
CA GLY A 165 0.26 34.19 3.40
C GLY A 165 1.44 34.17 2.40
N LYS A 166 2.70 34.05 2.86
CA LYS A 166 3.91 33.95 2.01
C LYS A 166 3.73 33.03 0.78
N THR A 167 3.31 31.78 1.02
CA THR A 167 3.06 30.75 -0.02
C THR A 167 1.88 31.08 -0.94
N LEU A 168 0.91 31.89 -0.51
CA LEU A 168 -0.21 32.35 -1.35
C LEU A 168 0.23 33.45 -2.31
N LEU A 169 1.05 34.40 -1.86
CA LEU A 169 1.58 35.47 -2.71
C LEU A 169 2.42 34.90 -3.86
N ALA A 170 3.31 33.94 -3.58
CA ALA A 170 4.13 33.30 -4.62
C ALA A 170 3.30 32.58 -5.68
N ARG A 171 2.20 31.92 -5.29
CA ARG A 171 1.24 31.30 -6.22
C ARG A 171 0.49 32.34 -7.08
N ALA A 172 0.08 33.46 -6.48
CA ALA A 172 -0.59 34.54 -7.20
C ALA A 172 0.32 35.24 -8.22
N VAL A 173 1.60 35.43 -7.90
CA VAL A 173 2.61 35.93 -8.86
C VAL A 173 2.77 34.97 -10.04
N ALA A 174 2.85 33.65 -9.79
CA ALA A 174 2.92 32.66 -10.85
C ALA A 174 1.68 32.68 -11.77
N HIS A 175 0.48 32.75 -11.20
CA HIS A 175 -0.76 32.89 -11.97
C HIS A 175 -0.82 34.16 -12.82
N HIS A 176 -0.28 35.28 -12.33
CA HIS A 176 -0.28 36.54 -13.08
C HIS A 176 0.87 36.67 -14.10
N THR A 177 1.85 35.77 -14.09
CA THR A 177 3.02 35.76 -15.00
C THR A 177 2.98 34.67 -16.07
N ASP A 178 2.05 33.72 -16.00
CA ASP A 178 1.90 32.58 -16.93
C ASP A 178 3.21 31.80 -17.15
N CYS A 179 4.00 31.66 -16.09
CA CYS A 179 5.30 31.00 -16.08
C CYS A 179 5.22 29.62 -15.42
N LYS A 180 6.08 28.67 -15.82
CA LYS A 180 6.13 27.33 -15.19
C LYS A 180 6.52 27.46 -13.72
N PHE A 181 5.61 27.05 -12.82
CA PHE A 181 5.80 27.10 -11.38
C PHE A 181 6.34 25.77 -10.84
N ILE A 182 7.54 25.81 -10.26
CA ILE A 182 8.20 24.65 -9.67
C ILE A 182 8.24 24.86 -8.16
N ARG A 183 7.60 23.98 -7.39
CA ARG A 183 7.44 24.13 -5.93
C ARG A 183 8.18 23.02 -5.19
N VAL A 184 9.12 23.43 -4.34
CA VAL A 184 9.93 22.55 -3.48
C VAL A 184 9.80 23.04 -2.03
N SER A 185 9.77 22.13 -1.05
CA SER A 185 10.04 22.46 0.36
C SER A 185 11.51 22.18 0.69
N GLY A 186 12.15 22.99 1.52
CA GLY A 186 13.49 22.71 2.05
C GLY A 186 13.57 21.32 2.72
N SER A 187 12.48 20.86 3.32
CA SER A 187 12.37 19.50 3.89
C SER A 187 12.46 18.38 2.83
N GLU A 188 12.04 18.63 1.59
CA GLU A 188 12.12 17.68 0.48
C GLU A 188 13.56 17.54 -0.09
N LEU A 189 14.46 18.47 0.27
CA LEU A 189 15.88 18.48 -0.14
C LEU A 189 16.81 17.83 0.88
N VAL A 190 16.33 17.49 2.09
CA VAL A 190 17.10 16.78 3.13
C VAL A 190 16.92 15.27 2.95
N GLN A 191 17.97 14.56 2.56
CA GLN A 191 17.87 13.16 2.17
C GLN A 191 18.69 12.22 3.06
N LYS A 192 18.35 10.92 3.05
CA LYS A 192 19.07 9.90 3.85
C LYS A 192 20.43 9.51 3.21
N TYR A 193 20.61 9.75 1.90
CA TYR A 193 21.80 9.30 1.16
C TYR A 193 22.73 10.48 0.80
N ILE A 194 24.03 10.30 1.03
CA ILE A 194 25.03 11.38 0.98
C ILE A 194 25.18 11.96 -0.43
N GLY A 195 24.70 13.19 -0.63
CA GLY A 195 24.78 13.93 -1.89
C GLY A 195 23.57 13.75 -2.81
N GLU A 196 22.52 13.05 -2.36
CA GLU A 196 21.24 12.93 -3.07
C GLU A 196 20.55 14.30 -3.20
N GLY A 197 20.42 15.06 -2.10
CA GLY A 197 19.88 16.43 -2.15
C GLY A 197 20.68 17.36 -3.07
N SER A 198 22.00 17.20 -3.12
CA SER A 198 22.88 17.94 -4.02
C SER A 198 22.68 17.55 -5.50
N ARG A 199 22.25 16.30 -5.79
CA ARG A 199 21.84 15.89 -7.15
C ARG A 199 20.49 16.53 -7.51
N MET A 200 19.51 16.45 -6.62
CA MET A 200 18.18 17.02 -6.80
C MET A 200 18.24 18.53 -7.09
N VAL A 201 19.06 19.29 -6.36
CA VAL A 201 19.27 20.72 -6.62
C VAL A 201 19.79 20.98 -8.05
N ARG A 202 20.75 20.19 -8.54
CA ARG A 202 21.25 20.33 -9.92
C ARG A 202 20.18 20.03 -10.96
N GLU A 203 19.44 18.94 -10.78
CA GLU A 203 18.37 18.54 -11.69
C GLU A 203 17.22 19.55 -11.72
N LEU A 204 16.84 20.12 -10.56
CA LEU A 204 15.88 21.20 -10.42
C LEU A 204 16.26 22.42 -11.28
N PHE A 205 17.52 22.85 -11.23
CA PHE A 205 18.00 23.97 -12.05
C PHE A 205 18.25 23.59 -13.53
N VAL A 206 18.49 22.32 -13.88
CA VAL A 206 18.44 21.84 -15.28
C VAL A 206 17.01 21.95 -15.82
N MET A 207 16.04 21.35 -15.12
CA MET A 207 14.62 21.38 -15.48
C MET A 207 14.09 22.81 -15.66
N ALA A 208 14.40 23.71 -14.72
CA ALA A 208 13.97 25.10 -14.79
C ALA A 208 14.52 25.85 -16.01
N ARG A 209 15.72 25.48 -16.49
CA ARG A 209 16.34 26.00 -17.73
C ARG A 209 15.73 25.41 -18.99
N GLU A 210 15.27 24.16 -18.96
CA GLU A 210 14.52 23.55 -20.07
C GLU A 210 13.10 24.14 -20.20
N HIS A 211 12.56 24.70 -19.13
CA HIS A 211 11.18 25.23 -19.04
C HIS A 211 11.09 26.74 -18.79
N ALA A 212 12.11 27.50 -19.17
CA ALA A 212 12.09 28.96 -19.04
C ALA A 212 11.07 29.60 -20.03
N PRO A 213 10.27 30.60 -19.61
CA PRO A 213 10.33 31.29 -18.33
C PRO A 213 9.69 30.50 -17.17
N SER A 214 10.39 30.46 -16.03
CA SER A 214 10.02 29.66 -14.87
C SER A 214 10.26 30.36 -13.54
N ILE A 215 9.41 30.05 -12.55
CA ILE A 215 9.54 30.51 -11.17
C ILE A 215 9.79 29.30 -10.28
N ILE A 216 10.92 29.32 -9.59
CA ILE A 216 11.27 28.31 -8.58
C ILE A 216 10.87 28.87 -7.22
N PHE A 217 9.94 28.21 -6.53
CA PHE A 217 9.52 28.56 -5.17
C PHE A 217 9.99 27.50 -4.18
N MET A 218 10.84 27.93 -3.23
CA MET A 218 11.37 27.15 -2.13
C MET A 218 10.71 27.60 -0.82
N ASP A 219 9.75 26.82 -0.31
CA ASP A 219 9.20 27.02 1.04
C ASP A 219 10.13 26.41 2.09
N GLU A 220 10.04 26.85 3.34
CA GLU A 220 10.78 26.26 4.48
C GLU A 220 12.31 26.18 4.24
N ILE A 221 12.89 27.25 3.67
CA ILE A 221 14.34 27.28 3.35
C ILE A 221 15.23 27.20 4.61
N ASP A 222 14.67 27.52 5.78
CA ASP A 222 15.27 27.31 7.09
C ASP A 222 15.64 25.84 7.37
N SER A 223 14.97 24.86 6.75
CA SER A 223 15.29 23.42 6.87
C SER A 223 16.66 23.02 6.29
N ILE A 224 17.23 23.82 5.39
CA ILE A 224 18.58 23.59 4.81
C ILE A 224 19.53 24.79 4.91
N GLY A 225 19.00 25.97 5.23
CA GLY A 225 19.74 27.23 5.26
C GLY A 225 20.26 27.66 6.64
N SER A 226 20.15 26.82 7.67
CA SER A 226 20.53 27.17 9.04
C SER A 226 22.04 27.35 9.22
N SER A 227 22.44 28.50 9.77
CA SER A 227 23.81 28.74 10.24
C SER A 227 24.18 27.81 11.40
N ARG A 228 25.43 27.34 11.42
CA ARG A 228 25.91 26.36 12.42
C ARG A 228 26.10 26.98 13.81
N VAL A 229 25.66 26.24 14.82
CA VAL A 229 26.33 26.20 16.13
C VAL A 229 27.39 25.10 16.08
N GLU A 230 28.59 25.35 16.61
CA GLU A 230 29.68 24.38 16.61
C GLU A 230 29.41 23.23 17.60
N GLY A 231 29.50 21.96 17.17
CA GLY A 231 29.62 20.83 18.12
C GLY A 231 28.92 19.49 17.83
N SER A 232 28.28 19.26 16.68
CA SER A 232 27.55 18.00 16.39
C SER A 232 27.99 17.26 15.13
N SER A 233 27.66 15.97 15.05
CA SER A 233 28.36 14.97 14.23
C SER A 233 27.60 14.47 12.99
N GLY A 234 28.35 14.08 11.95
CA GLY A 234 27.91 13.19 10.87
C GLY A 234 26.88 13.79 9.90
N GLY A 235 25.59 13.68 10.24
CA GLY A 235 24.47 14.00 9.34
C GLY A 235 24.43 15.45 8.87
N ASP A 236 24.94 16.36 9.70
CA ASP A 236 24.99 17.79 9.43
C ASP A 236 25.99 18.19 8.30
N SER A 237 26.66 17.23 7.68
CA SER A 237 27.48 17.43 6.47
C SER A 237 26.69 17.31 5.15
N GLU A 238 25.55 16.61 5.14
CA GLU A 238 24.72 16.41 3.92
C GLU A 238 23.91 17.67 3.62
N VAL A 239 23.23 18.20 4.64
CA VAL A 239 22.48 19.47 4.58
C VAL A 239 23.38 20.62 4.11
N GLN A 240 24.57 20.77 4.71
CA GLN A 240 25.54 21.78 4.30
C GLN A 240 26.00 21.61 2.84
N ARG A 241 26.17 20.37 2.36
CA ARG A 241 26.57 20.11 0.97
C ARG A 241 25.47 20.51 -0.02
N THR A 242 24.22 20.23 0.32
CA THR A 242 23.04 20.62 -0.46
C THR A 242 22.83 22.14 -0.43
N MET A 243 23.08 22.82 0.69
CA MET A 243 23.13 24.29 0.78
C MET A 243 24.24 24.88 -0.10
N LEU A 244 25.47 24.34 -0.02
CA LEU A 244 26.60 24.80 -0.84
C LEU A 244 26.33 24.61 -2.34
N GLU A 245 25.68 23.51 -2.74
CA GLU A 245 25.28 23.30 -4.12
C GLU A 245 24.20 24.31 -4.57
N LEU A 246 23.20 24.59 -3.72
CA LEU A 246 22.21 25.65 -3.98
C LEU A 246 22.88 27.02 -4.17
N LEU A 247 23.85 27.37 -3.33
CA LEU A 247 24.65 28.59 -3.48
C LEU A 247 25.46 28.62 -4.79
N ASN A 248 26.07 27.50 -5.19
CA ASN A 248 26.79 27.38 -6.46
C ASN A 248 25.87 27.60 -7.68
N GLN A 249 24.64 27.04 -7.66
CA GLN A 249 23.67 27.25 -8.74
C GLN A 249 23.14 28.70 -8.76
N LEU A 250 22.97 29.34 -7.60
CA LEU A 250 22.57 30.76 -7.49
C LEU A 250 23.65 31.73 -8.03
N ASP A 251 24.93 31.43 -7.76
CA ASP A 251 26.06 32.19 -8.32
C ASP A 251 26.17 31.98 -9.85
N GLY A 252 25.96 30.75 -10.33
CA GLY A 252 26.07 30.34 -11.73
C GLY A 252 25.03 30.92 -12.70
N PHE A 253 24.13 31.80 -12.25
CA PHE A 253 23.15 32.47 -13.12
C PHE A 253 23.73 33.63 -13.94
N GLU A 254 23.75 33.44 -15.26
CA GLU A 254 23.68 34.54 -16.23
C GLU A 254 22.29 35.21 -16.13
N PRO A 255 22.20 36.56 -16.05
CA PRO A 255 20.92 37.26 -15.87
C PRO A 255 20.01 37.26 -17.10
N THR A 256 20.45 36.69 -18.23
CA THR A 256 19.75 36.61 -19.52
C THR A 256 18.77 35.43 -19.63
N LYS A 257 18.71 34.55 -18.61
CA LYS A 257 17.80 33.40 -18.57
C LYS A 257 16.65 33.72 -17.62
N ASN A 258 15.42 33.74 -18.16
CA ASN A 258 14.19 34.19 -17.50
C ASN A 258 13.70 33.24 -16.39
N ILE A 259 14.52 33.08 -15.36
CA ILE A 259 14.29 32.22 -14.20
C ILE A 259 14.36 33.11 -12.97
N LYS A 260 13.33 33.07 -12.12
CA LYS A 260 13.30 33.84 -10.86
C LYS A 260 13.14 32.88 -9.69
N VAL A 261 13.90 33.13 -8.62
CA VAL A 261 13.87 32.30 -7.41
C VAL A 261 13.14 33.05 -6.29
N ILE A 262 12.14 32.41 -5.70
CA ILE A 262 11.45 32.88 -4.50
C ILE A 262 11.75 31.90 -3.38
N MET A 263 12.25 32.41 -2.26
CA MET A 263 12.45 31.64 -1.03
C MET A 263 11.49 32.15 0.05
N ALA A 264 10.99 31.26 0.89
CA ALA A 264 10.18 31.62 2.06
C ALA A 264 10.75 30.99 3.34
N THR A 265 10.79 31.79 4.41
CA THR A 265 11.18 31.36 5.76
C THR A 265 10.19 31.87 6.81
N ASN A 266 10.07 31.16 7.94
CA ASN A 266 9.43 31.70 9.13
C ASN A 266 10.43 32.41 10.05
N ARG A 267 11.73 32.10 9.91
CA ARG A 267 12.83 32.55 10.77
C ARG A 267 13.99 33.11 9.95
N LEU A 268 14.19 34.44 10.02
CA LEU A 268 15.31 35.12 9.37
C LEU A 268 16.59 35.08 10.22
N ASP A 269 16.44 34.87 11.53
CA ASP A 269 17.48 34.85 12.56
C ASP A 269 18.46 33.67 12.43
N ILE A 270 17.99 32.51 11.97
CA ILE A 270 18.80 31.30 11.84
C ILE A 270 19.50 31.15 10.49
N LEU A 271 19.10 31.90 9.46
CA LEU A 271 19.59 31.70 8.08
C LEU A 271 21.04 32.16 7.90
N ASP A 272 21.83 31.36 7.16
CA ASP A 272 23.22 31.67 6.83
C ASP A 272 23.32 33.02 6.07
N PRO A 273 24.10 33.99 6.59
CA PRO A 273 24.36 35.26 5.91
C PRO A 273 24.91 35.13 4.48
N ALA A 274 25.43 33.96 4.07
CA ALA A 274 25.83 33.65 2.70
C ALA A 274 24.67 33.61 1.71
N LEU A 275 23.46 33.22 2.12
CA LEU A 275 22.24 33.34 1.31
C LEU A 275 21.87 34.81 1.11
N LEU A 276 22.06 35.62 2.15
CA LEU A 276 21.66 37.02 2.24
C LEU A 276 22.63 38.01 1.55
N ARG A 277 23.59 37.52 0.73
CA ARG A 277 24.56 38.36 0.02
C ARG A 277 23.96 38.97 -1.26
N PRO A 278 24.27 40.24 -1.58
CA PRO A 278 23.88 40.86 -2.85
C PRO A 278 24.37 40.04 -4.06
N GLY A 279 23.54 39.91 -5.10
CA GLY A 279 23.81 39.08 -6.28
C GLY A 279 23.33 37.62 -6.16
N ARG A 280 22.74 37.24 -5.02
CA ARG A 280 22.03 35.95 -4.81
C ARG A 280 20.56 36.18 -4.46
N ILE A 281 20.32 36.91 -3.37
CA ILE A 281 18.98 37.34 -2.91
C ILE A 281 19.01 38.86 -2.79
N ASP A 282 18.43 39.54 -3.77
CA ASP A 282 18.58 40.99 -3.93
C ASP A 282 17.48 41.78 -3.20
N ARG A 283 16.37 41.12 -2.83
CA ARG A 283 15.26 41.70 -2.08
C ARG A 283 14.76 40.78 -0.98
N LYS A 284 14.42 41.38 0.16
CA LYS A 284 13.83 40.74 1.34
C LYS A 284 12.51 41.45 1.61
N ILE A 285 11.41 40.71 1.68
CA ILE A 285 10.05 41.25 1.86
C ILE A 285 9.50 40.74 3.19
N GLU A 286 9.13 41.66 4.07
CA GLU A 286 8.58 41.35 5.40
C GLU A 286 7.06 41.20 5.35
N PHE A 287 6.57 40.16 6.02
CA PHE A 287 5.16 39.87 6.23
C PHE A 287 4.81 40.12 7.70
N PRO A 288 4.42 41.36 8.07
CA PRO A 288 4.02 41.67 9.43
C PRO A 288 2.68 41.02 9.81
N PRO A 289 2.35 40.92 11.11
CA PRO A 289 1.00 40.58 11.55
C PRO A 289 -0.06 41.58 11.00
N PRO A 290 -1.27 41.13 10.63
CA PRO A 290 -2.24 41.97 9.95
C PRO A 290 -2.87 43.05 10.87
N THR A 291 -2.94 44.29 10.36
CA THR A 291 -3.63 45.43 10.99
C THR A 291 -5.14 45.21 11.07
N VAL A 292 -5.87 45.98 11.90
CA VAL A 292 -7.34 45.85 12.05
C VAL A 292 -8.07 45.89 10.68
N GLU A 293 -7.63 46.79 9.80
CA GLU A 293 -8.17 46.93 8.44
C GLU A 293 -7.85 45.70 7.57
N ALA A 294 -6.59 45.25 7.55
CA ALA A 294 -6.17 44.02 6.87
C ALA A 294 -6.95 42.79 7.36
N ARG A 295 -7.20 42.68 8.66
CA ARG A 295 -7.99 41.59 9.26
C ARG A 295 -9.45 41.64 8.82
N ALA A 296 -10.06 42.84 8.79
CA ALA A 296 -11.42 43.03 8.29
C ALA A 296 -11.55 42.66 6.79
N ASP A 297 -10.51 42.93 5.99
CA ASP A 297 -10.45 42.57 4.58
C ASP A 297 -10.23 41.07 4.35
N ILE A 298 -9.35 40.41 5.12
CA ILE A 298 -9.17 38.95 5.10
C ILE A 298 -10.47 38.23 5.47
N LEU A 299 -11.15 38.68 6.54
CA LEU A 299 -12.47 38.15 6.92
C LEU A 299 -13.49 38.34 5.79
N ARG A 300 -13.52 39.52 5.14
CA ARG A 300 -14.42 39.80 4.02
C ARG A 300 -14.12 38.92 2.80
N ILE A 301 -12.86 38.66 2.49
CA ILE A 301 -12.45 37.76 1.40
C ILE A 301 -12.93 36.33 1.69
N HIS A 302 -12.69 35.81 2.89
CA HIS A 302 -13.08 34.44 3.25
C HIS A 302 -14.58 34.26 3.51
N SER A 303 -15.33 35.33 3.81
CA SER A 303 -16.79 35.28 3.94
C SER A 303 -17.56 35.51 2.64
N ARG A 304 -16.90 35.86 1.51
CA ARG A 304 -17.56 36.08 0.19
C ARG A 304 -18.36 34.86 -0.30
N SER A 305 -17.97 33.65 0.08
CA SER A 305 -18.61 32.39 -0.30
C SER A 305 -19.59 31.85 0.76
N MET A 306 -19.92 32.64 1.79
CA MET A 306 -20.76 32.21 2.91
C MET A 306 -22.12 32.90 2.89
N ASN A 307 -23.17 32.16 3.26
CA ASN A 307 -24.53 32.70 3.41
C ASN A 307 -24.63 33.55 4.68
N LEU A 308 -24.24 34.82 4.59
CA LEU A 308 -24.29 35.76 5.70
C LEU A 308 -25.67 36.39 5.88
N THR A 309 -26.10 36.55 7.13
CA THR A 309 -27.24 37.39 7.48
C THR A 309 -26.95 38.86 7.17
N ARG A 310 -27.93 39.61 6.65
CA ARG A 310 -27.78 41.05 6.38
C ARG A 310 -27.51 41.82 7.68
N GLY A 311 -26.40 42.55 7.74
CA GLY A 311 -26.05 43.44 8.86
C GLY A 311 -24.85 43.00 9.71
N ILE A 312 -24.19 41.88 9.40
CA ILE A 312 -22.97 41.44 10.10
C ILE A 312 -21.85 42.49 9.97
N ASN A 313 -21.22 42.83 11.09
CA ASN A 313 -20.14 43.79 11.17
C ASN A 313 -18.80 43.08 11.39
N LEU A 314 -18.10 42.80 10.29
CA LEU A 314 -16.79 42.13 10.30
C LEU A 314 -15.68 42.99 10.92
N THR A 315 -15.80 44.33 10.90
CA THR A 315 -14.82 45.23 11.52
C THR A 315 -14.77 45.04 13.04
N LYS A 316 -15.94 44.89 13.70
CA LYS A 316 -16.03 44.58 15.14
C LYS A 316 -15.42 43.22 15.50
N ILE A 317 -15.40 42.26 14.57
CA ILE A 317 -14.71 40.98 14.76
C ILE A 317 -13.19 41.17 14.60
N ALA A 318 -12.77 41.93 13.59
CA ALA A 318 -11.35 42.26 13.38
C ALA A 318 -10.73 43.03 14.56
N GLU A 319 -11.50 43.91 15.22
CA GLU A 319 -11.12 44.63 16.45
C GLU A 319 -10.85 43.68 17.62
N LYS A 320 -11.68 42.63 17.80
CA LYS A 320 -11.50 41.61 18.86
C LYS A 320 -10.31 40.70 18.60
N MET A 321 -9.98 40.43 17.34
CA MET A 321 -8.92 39.50 16.93
C MET A 321 -7.53 40.16 16.85
N ASN A 322 -7.07 40.80 17.92
CA ASN A 322 -5.69 41.30 17.99
C ASN A 322 -4.68 40.14 18.00
N GLY A 323 -3.50 40.36 17.39
CA GLY A 323 -2.45 39.33 17.25
C GLY A 323 -2.70 38.26 16.17
N CYS A 324 -3.95 37.89 15.90
CA CYS A 324 -4.31 36.76 15.05
C CYS A 324 -3.77 36.86 13.60
N SER A 325 -3.25 35.74 13.09
CA SER A 325 -2.75 35.59 11.71
C SER A 325 -3.86 35.41 10.67
N GLY A 326 -3.51 35.54 9.38
CA GLY A 326 -4.42 35.28 8.25
C GLY A 326 -5.01 33.87 8.25
N ALA A 327 -4.23 32.88 8.68
CA ALA A 327 -4.68 31.49 8.83
C ALA A 327 -5.73 31.32 9.94
N GLU A 328 -5.60 32.05 11.05
CA GLU A 328 -6.53 32.01 12.18
C GLU A 328 -7.83 32.78 11.90
N LEU A 329 -7.75 33.88 11.14
CA LEU A 329 -8.93 34.61 10.63
C LEU A 329 -9.76 33.73 9.68
N LYS A 330 -9.10 32.98 8.78
CA LYS A 330 -9.73 31.92 7.99
C LYS A 330 -10.33 30.81 8.88
N GLY A 331 -9.65 30.49 9.99
CA GLY A 331 -10.16 29.58 11.02
C GLY A 331 -11.48 30.06 11.62
N VAL A 332 -11.58 31.34 12.03
CA VAL A 332 -12.80 31.93 12.58
C VAL A 332 -13.95 31.93 11.59
N CYS A 333 -13.73 32.30 10.31
CA CYS A 333 -14.76 32.16 9.27
C CYS A 333 -15.25 30.70 9.15
N THR A 334 -14.33 29.73 9.22
CA THR A 334 -14.66 28.29 9.12
C THR A 334 -15.48 27.83 10.32
N GLU A 335 -15.07 28.19 11.53
CA GLU A 335 -15.74 27.83 12.78
C GLU A 335 -17.12 28.51 12.91
N ALA A 336 -17.28 29.76 12.47
CA ALA A 336 -18.59 30.43 12.42
C ALA A 336 -19.57 29.68 11.50
N GLY A 337 -19.10 29.21 10.34
CA GLY A 337 -19.88 28.31 9.48
C GLY A 337 -20.24 26.97 10.15
N MET A 338 -19.35 26.42 10.98
CA MET A 338 -19.62 25.20 11.76
C MET A 338 -20.64 25.41 12.87
N TYR A 339 -20.68 26.58 13.52
CA TYR A 339 -21.73 26.92 14.51
C TYR A 339 -23.11 26.99 13.86
N ALA A 340 -23.25 27.73 12.75
CA ALA A 340 -24.50 27.77 11.98
C ALA A 340 -24.95 26.37 11.53
N LEU A 341 -24.02 25.55 11.02
CA LEU A 341 -24.30 24.17 10.57
C LEU A 341 -24.76 23.26 11.72
N ARG A 342 -24.16 23.35 12.91
CA ARG A 342 -24.53 22.56 14.10
C ARG A 342 -25.97 22.81 14.53
N GLU A 343 -26.41 24.06 14.47
CA GLU A 343 -27.80 24.45 14.76
C GLU A 343 -28.74 24.30 13.54
N ARG A 344 -28.26 23.67 12.45
CA ARG A 344 -29.00 23.46 11.18
C ARG A 344 -29.47 24.77 10.53
N ARG A 345 -28.79 25.89 10.81
CA ARG A 345 -29.08 27.22 10.27
C ARG A 345 -28.38 27.41 8.93
N VAL A 346 -29.15 27.75 7.89
CA VAL A 346 -28.67 27.99 6.51
C VAL A 346 -27.93 29.34 6.38
N HIS A 347 -28.06 30.22 7.37
CA HIS A 347 -27.42 31.53 7.42
C HIS A 347 -26.57 31.66 8.68
N VAL A 348 -25.37 32.23 8.52
CA VAL A 348 -24.47 32.60 9.63
C VAL A 348 -24.94 33.93 10.22
N THR A 349 -24.90 34.05 11.54
CA THR A 349 -25.27 35.26 12.32
C THR A 349 -24.02 35.98 12.85
N GLN A 350 -24.20 37.14 13.48
CA GLN A 350 -23.12 37.83 14.20
C GLN A 350 -22.63 37.00 15.41
N GLU A 351 -23.53 36.29 16.08
CA GLU A 351 -23.26 35.50 17.28
C GLU A 351 -22.38 34.28 16.96
N ASP A 352 -22.57 33.64 15.80
CA ASP A 352 -21.70 32.55 15.32
C ASP A 352 -20.24 33.01 15.16
N PHE A 353 -20.02 34.24 14.69
CA PHE A 353 -18.68 34.84 14.58
C PHE A 353 -18.09 35.18 15.95
N ASP A 354 -18.89 35.71 16.87
CA ASP A 354 -18.42 36.02 18.23
C ASP A 354 -18.04 34.75 19.02
N LEU A 355 -18.82 33.66 18.87
CA LEU A 355 -18.50 32.34 19.42
C LEU A 355 -17.23 31.73 18.77
N ALA A 356 -17.09 31.85 17.46
CA ALA A 356 -15.90 31.39 16.74
C ALA A 356 -14.63 32.17 17.15
N THR A 357 -14.73 33.48 17.35
CA THR A 357 -13.63 34.32 17.85
C THR A 357 -13.20 33.88 19.25
N ALA A 358 -14.13 33.70 20.20
CA ALA A 358 -13.80 33.23 21.54
C ALA A 358 -13.09 31.87 21.52
N LYS A 359 -13.59 30.91 20.73
CA LYS A 359 -12.98 29.58 20.58
C LYS A 359 -11.56 29.60 19.99
N VAL A 360 -11.24 30.56 19.11
CA VAL A 360 -9.91 30.69 18.52
C VAL A 360 -8.94 31.44 19.45
N LEU A 361 -9.42 32.44 20.21
CA LEU A 361 -8.59 33.16 21.19
C LEU A 361 -8.16 32.27 22.36
N ASN A 362 -9.05 31.47 22.95
CA ASN A 362 -8.68 30.57 24.06
C ASN A 362 -7.51 29.61 23.68
N LYS A 363 -7.42 29.22 22.41
CA LYS A 363 -6.34 28.38 21.87
C LYS A 363 -4.98 29.09 21.72
N HIS A 364 -4.95 30.40 21.87
CA HIS A 364 -3.74 31.21 21.90
C HIS A 364 -3.21 31.32 23.34
N ASP A 365 -4.10 31.58 24.30
CA ASP A 365 -3.76 31.70 25.72
C ASP A 365 -3.21 30.37 26.30
N ASP A 366 -3.73 29.22 25.84
CA ASP A 366 -3.20 27.88 26.14
C ASP A 366 -1.71 27.71 25.73
N LYS A 367 -1.21 28.47 24.75
CA LYS A 367 0.19 28.40 24.29
C LYS A 367 1.12 29.27 25.12
N GLU A 368 0.78 30.54 25.35
CA GLU A 368 1.63 31.43 26.18
C GLU A 368 1.74 30.88 27.61
N SER A 369 0.69 30.22 28.11
CA SER A 369 0.68 29.49 29.37
C SER A 369 1.70 28.34 29.47
N SER A 370 2.29 27.88 28.36
CA SER A 370 3.24 26.77 28.31
C SER A 370 4.73 27.17 28.32
N GLU A 371 5.07 28.46 28.14
CA GLU A 371 6.48 28.89 28.06
C GLU A 371 7.17 29.08 29.43
N TRP A 372 6.42 29.19 30.53
CA TRP A 372 6.99 29.41 31.87
C TRP A 372 7.24 28.12 32.68
N ALA A 373 6.87 26.95 32.15
CA ALA A 373 6.91 25.66 32.85
C ALA A 373 8.10 24.76 32.42
N LEU A 374 9.32 25.31 32.45
CA LEU A 374 10.55 24.57 32.10
C LEU A 374 11.58 24.54 33.23
N SER A 375 11.41 23.56 34.13
CA SER A 375 12.51 23.04 34.96
C SER A 375 12.42 21.52 35.08
N GLU A 376 13.51 20.85 34.71
CA GLU A 376 13.85 19.43 34.95
C GLU A 376 13.20 18.31 34.10
N THR A 377 14.06 17.71 33.27
CA THR A 377 14.14 16.31 32.80
C THR A 377 13.42 15.82 31.52
N ALA A 378 14.15 14.95 30.81
CA ALA A 378 13.78 14.00 29.73
C ALA A 378 13.47 14.52 28.30
N LEU A 379 14.49 14.39 27.43
CA LEU A 379 14.41 14.18 25.97
C LEU A 379 14.78 12.71 25.66
N PRO A 380 14.68 12.18 24.41
CA PRO A 380 13.99 12.66 23.20
C PRO A 380 12.84 11.65 22.84
N THR A 381 12.38 11.27 21.62
CA THR A 381 12.80 11.44 20.20
C THR A 381 11.63 11.15 19.25
N GLU A 382 11.62 11.71 18.04
CA GLU A 382 10.75 11.25 16.92
C GLU A 382 11.53 10.42 15.88
N ILE A 383 10.86 9.50 15.18
CA ILE A 383 11.46 8.68 14.11
C ILE A 383 10.75 8.90 12.76
N ARG A 384 11.56 9.12 11.71
CA ARG A 384 11.14 9.41 10.33
C ARG A 384 10.38 8.24 9.69
N ARG A 385 9.12 8.44 9.28
CA ARG A 385 8.46 7.61 8.24
C ARG A 385 9.23 7.72 6.91
N ARG A 386 9.26 6.63 6.13
CA ARG A 386 9.62 6.61 4.70
C ARG A 386 8.93 5.38 4.05
N ASP A 387 8.72 5.49 2.75
CA ASP A 387 8.58 4.42 1.75
C ASP A 387 7.45 3.37 1.91
N PHE A 388 6.42 3.47 1.05
CA PHE A 388 5.58 2.36 0.62
C PHE A 388 5.22 2.55 -0.86
N ASN A 389 5.38 1.50 -1.68
CA ASN A 389 5.11 1.56 -3.12
C ASN A 389 3.60 1.43 -3.40
N LEU A 390 3.04 2.39 -4.14
CA LEU A 390 1.66 2.33 -4.62
C LEU A 390 1.63 1.86 -6.08
N PHE A 391 1.32 0.59 -6.31
CA PHE A 391 1.31 0.01 -7.65
C PHE A 391 0.02 0.39 -8.41
N PHE A 392 0.15 1.21 -9.45
CA PHE A 392 -0.96 1.52 -10.37
C PHE A 392 -1.11 0.42 -11.43
N LEU A 393 -2.35 0.18 -11.87
CA LEU A 393 -2.66 -0.50 -13.12
C LEU A 393 -3.48 0.43 -14.02
N LEU A 394 -3.05 0.62 -15.27
CA LEU A 394 -3.71 1.46 -16.27
C LEU A 394 -3.63 0.81 -17.66
N GLU A 395 -4.78 0.61 -18.29
CA GLU A 395 -4.95 0.60 -19.75
C GLU A 395 -6.14 1.51 -20.11
N SER A 396 -6.19 2.06 -21.34
CA SER A 396 -6.92 3.31 -21.63
C SER A 396 -7.41 3.48 -23.10
N ARG A 397 -7.90 4.71 -23.45
CA ARG A 397 -8.71 5.13 -24.64
C ARG A 397 -10.19 4.73 -24.52
N GLU A 398 -11.24 5.53 -24.78
CA GLU A 398 -11.48 6.94 -25.23
C GLU A 398 -12.89 7.37 -24.68
N GLY A 399 -13.28 8.65 -24.46
CA GLY A 399 -12.55 9.91 -24.62
C GLY A 399 -13.25 11.26 -24.26
N GLY A 400 -14.54 11.36 -23.89
CA GLY A 400 -15.20 12.66 -23.55
C GLY A 400 -16.72 12.57 -23.24
N THR A 401 -17.43 13.61 -22.72
CA THR A 401 -17.06 15.03 -22.46
C THR A 401 -17.90 15.73 -21.35
N GLY A 402 -17.26 16.47 -20.44
CA GLY A 402 -17.79 17.71 -19.80
C GLY A 402 -18.59 17.62 -18.48
N GLY A 403 -18.44 18.63 -17.59
CA GLY A 403 -19.43 18.93 -16.51
C GLY A 403 -18.95 19.02 -15.04
N THR A 404 -18.38 20.16 -14.66
CA THR A 404 -18.31 20.76 -13.29
C THR A 404 -18.91 20.04 -12.06
N GLY A 405 -18.12 19.86 -10.98
CA GLY A 405 -18.62 19.53 -9.63
C GLY A 405 -17.53 19.60 -8.53
N GLY A 406 -17.80 20.20 -7.37
CA GLY A 406 -16.79 20.53 -6.36
C GLY A 406 -16.42 19.41 -5.37
N LYS A 407 -15.14 19.30 -4.99
CA LYS A 407 -14.66 18.39 -3.94
C LYS A 407 -14.83 18.98 -2.54
N LEU A 408 -15.50 18.26 -1.64
CA LEU A 408 -15.70 18.63 -0.24
C LEU A 408 -14.76 17.81 0.66
N CYS A 409 -14.07 18.45 1.61
CA CYS A 409 -13.08 17.79 2.47
C CYS A 409 -13.48 17.85 3.94
N TRP A 410 -13.63 16.68 4.57
CA TRP A 410 -13.99 16.55 5.99
C TRP A 410 -12.97 15.67 6.73
N ARG A 411 -12.65 16.06 7.97
CA ARG A 411 -11.68 15.37 8.83
C ARG A 411 -12.30 14.10 9.43
N LYS A 412 -11.67 12.95 9.19
CA LYS A 412 -11.98 11.69 9.89
C LYS A 412 -11.16 11.55 11.19
N ARG A 413 -11.77 10.97 12.22
CA ARG A 413 -11.10 10.31 13.36
C ARG A 413 -11.51 8.83 13.36
N CYS A 414 -10.94 8.03 14.25
CA CYS A 414 -11.13 6.57 14.33
C CYS A 414 -10.57 5.81 13.11
N TRP A 415 -11.29 5.73 11.98
CA TRP A 415 -10.92 4.87 10.83
C TRP A 415 -9.46 4.99 10.32
N PRO A 416 -8.86 6.19 10.20
CA PRO A 416 -7.49 6.30 9.69
C PRO A 416 -6.39 5.72 10.60
N LEU A 417 -6.66 5.54 11.90
CA LEU A 417 -5.61 5.15 12.86
C LEU A 417 -5.18 3.69 12.70
N LEU A 418 -6.12 2.75 12.60
CA LEU A 418 -5.82 1.33 12.31
C LEU A 418 -5.02 1.16 11.00
N TYR A 419 -5.38 1.91 9.95
CA TYR A 419 -4.68 1.89 8.66
C TYR A 419 -3.28 2.54 8.71
N GLN A 420 -3.05 3.55 9.56
CA GLN A 420 -1.79 4.31 9.59
C GLN A 420 -0.80 3.92 10.69
N SER A 421 -1.23 3.23 11.75
CA SER A 421 -0.36 2.87 12.88
C SER A 421 0.41 1.57 12.65
N CYS A 422 -0.20 0.56 12.01
CA CYS A 422 0.29 -0.82 12.04
C CYS A 422 0.80 -1.38 10.70
N GLY A 423 0.62 -0.71 9.57
CA GLY A 423 1.05 -1.22 8.25
C GLY A 423 0.34 -2.51 7.81
N MET A 424 -0.92 -2.68 8.22
CA MET A 424 -1.72 -3.88 8.03
C MET A 424 -2.28 -4.02 6.62
N SER A 425 -2.35 -5.26 6.14
CA SER A 425 -3.30 -5.67 5.11
C SER A 425 -4.65 -6.01 5.75
N ALA A 426 -5.68 -5.22 5.41
CA ALA A 426 -7.08 -5.46 5.78
C ALA A 426 -7.93 -4.86 4.64
N ASP A 427 -8.26 -5.66 3.63
CA ASP A 427 -8.72 -5.16 2.33
C ASP A 427 -10.25 -5.04 2.24
N LEU A 428 -10.76 -3.82 2.48
CA LEU A 428 -12.17 -3.49 2.29
C LEU A 428 -12.60 -3.70 0.82
N THR A 429 -13.33 -4.78 0.56
CA THR A 429 -13.79 -5.12 -0.79
C THR A 429 -15.30 -4.98 -0.96
N VAL A 430 -15.70 -4.43 -2.11
CA VAL A 430 -17.06 -3.94 -2.38
C VAL A 430 -17.65 -4.70 -3.59
N PHE A 431 -18.88 -5.22 -3.46
CA PHE A 431 -19.48 -6.06 -4.50
C PHE A 431 -20.72 -5.46 -5.21
N CYS A 432 -20.74 -5.66 -6.53
CA CYS A 432 -21.76 -5.20 -7.46
C CYS A 432 -22.06 -6.28 -8.52
N ASN A 433 -23.34 -6.61 -8.78
CA ASN A 433 -23.74 -7.58 -9.82
C ASN A 433 -24.84 -7.01 -10.75
N PRO A 434 -24.63 -6.95 -12.08
CA PRO A 434 -25.66 -6.51 -13.04
C PRO A 434 -26.76 -7.56 -13.37
N HIS A 435 -26.58 -8.84 -13.04
CA HIS A 435 -27.36 -9.92 -13.64
C HIS A 435 -28.23 -10.73 -12.65
N GLN A 436 -29.36 -10.13 -12.26
CA GLN A 436 -30.57 -10.83 -11.78
C GLN A 436 -31.80 -9.99 -12.16
N PHE A 437 -32.34 -10.23 -13.37
CA PHE A 437 -33.50 -9.54 -13.94
C PHE A 437 -34.48 -10.53 -14.59
N VAL A 438 -34.83 -11.59 -13.85
CA VAL A 438 -35.94 -12.50 -14.19
C VAL A 438 -36.69 -12.83 -12.90
N ASP A 439 -38.00 -12.60 -12.92
CA ASP A 439 -39.05 -13.01 -11.97
C ASP A 439 -38.92 -12.72 -10.45
N GLY A 440 -39.91 -12.00 -9.91
CA GLY A 440 -40.68 -12.63 -8.83
C GLY A 440 -41.29 -11.80 -7.69
N HIS A 441 -40.77 -10.61 -7.33
CA HIS A 441 -41.24 -9.93 -6.11
C HIS A 441 -41.40 -8.39 -6.17
N PRO A 442 -42.30 -7.80 -5.35
CA PRO A 442 -42.92 -6.51 -5.64
C PRO A 442 -42.16 -5.30 -5.06
N TYR A 443 -41.05 -4.92 -5.71
CA TYR A 443 -40.44 -3.59 -5.57
C TYR A 443 -39.97 -3.05 -6.93
N HIS A 444 -40.94 -2.75 -7.80
CA HIS A 444 -40.81 -1.63 -8.75
C HIS A 444 -41.06 -0.32 -7.97
N ASP A 445 -40.50 0.85 -8.30
CA ASP A 445 -40.00 1.28 -9.62
C ASP A 445 -38.53 1.73 -9.62
N VAL A 446 -37.67 1.00 -10.34
CA VAL A 446 -36.60 1.62 -11.16
C VAL A 446 -36.62 0.94 -12.52
N ILE A 447 -37.11 1.64 -13.54
CA ILE A 447 -37.01 1.21 -14.95
C ILE A 447 -35.58 1.53 -15.40
N PRO A 448 -34.80 0.57 -15.94
CA PRO A 448 -33.43 0.81 -16.36
C PRO A 448 -33.37 1.64 -17.65
N GLN A 449 -33.35 2.96 -17.48
CA GLN A 449 -32.81 3.93 -18.44
C GLN A 449 -31.70 4.73 -17.73
N VAL A 450 -30.75 5.26 -18.50
CA VAL A 450 -29.56 6.03 -18.06
C VAL A 450 -28.40 5.19 -17.49
N ASP A 451 -27.40 4.97 -18.35
CA ASP A 451 -25.96 5.14 -18.11
C ASP A 451 -25.41 4.93 -16.67
N THR A 452 -25.27 3.66 -16.28
CA THR A 452 -24.51 3.23 -15.09
C THR A 452 -23.23 2.49 -15.46
N TYR A 453 -22.14 2.74 -14.74
CA TYR A 453 -20.81 2.19 -14.99
C TYR A 453 -20.24 1.51 -13.73
N ILE A 454 -19.25 0.62 -13.89
CA ILE A 454 -18.42 0.16 -12.78
C ILE A 454 -17.30 1.19 -12.60
N GLY A 455 -17.36 1.96 -11.52
CA GLY A 455 -16.35 2.93 -11.12
C GLY A 455 -15.42 2.38 -10.05
N ILE A 456 -14.26 3.05 -9.89
CA ILE A 456 -13.38 2.85 -8.75
C ILE A 456 -13.36 4.13 -7.92
N ASP A 457 -13.97 4.10 -6.74
CA ASP A 457 -13.77 5.15 -5.74
C ASP A 457 -12.42 4.92 -5.03
N VAL A 458 -11.56 5.94 -5.00
CA VAL A 458 -10.26 5.92 -4.31
C VAL A 458 -10.33 6.70 -2.99
N GLY A 459 -11.53 6.83 -2.44
CA GLY A 459 -11.86 7.60 -1.26
C GLY A 459 -11.23 7.08 0.03
N THR A 460 -10.25 7.83 0.54
CA THR A 460 -9.79 7.77 1.94
C THR A 460 -9.04 6.52 2.40
N GLY A 461 -8.41 5.76 1.49
CA GLY A 461 -7.34 4.81 1.84
C GLY A 461 -7.36 3.48 1.09
N SER A 462 -8.53 3.07 0.59
CA SER A 462 -8.72 1.84 -0.20
C SER A 462 -9.48 2.13 -1.50
N ALA A 463 -9.24 1.30 -2.51
CA ALA A 463 -9.89 1.40 -3.82
C ALA A 463 -11.13 0.49 -3.87
N ARG A 464 -12.30 1.06 -4.19
CA ARG A 464 -13.61 0.40 -4.08
C ARG A 464 -14.28 0.25 -5.44
N ALA A 465 -14.65 -0.97 -5.83
CA ALA A 465 -15.43 -1.22 -7.03
C ALA A 465 -16.93 -0.96 -6.77
N CYS A 466 -17.46 0.14 -7.33
CA CYS A 466 -18.82 0.61 -7.08
C CYS A 466 -19.61 0.74 -8.39
N ILE A 467 -20.92 0.48 -8.36
CA ILE A 467 -21.80 0.96 -9.43
C ILE A 467 -21.95 2.48 -9.24
N ILE A 468 -21.46 3.23 -10.22
CA ILE A 468 -21.64 4.69 -10.31
C ILE A 468 -22.60 5.03 -11.45
N ASP A 469 -23.33 6.14 -11.31
CA ASP A 469 -24.02 6.75 -12.45
C ASP A 469 -23.08 7.63 -13.28
N ALA A 470 -23.61 8.24 -14.34
CA ALA A 470 -22.88 9.25 -15.14
C ALA A 470 -22.44 10.52 -14.37
N SER A 471 -22.94 10.73 -13.14
CA SER A 471 -22.54 11.82 -12.23
C SER A 471 -21.31 11.44 -11.37
N GLY A 472 -21.03 10.14 -11.23
CA GLY A 472 -20.02 9.59 -10.30
C GLY A 472 -20.56 9.23 -8.91
N ASP A 473 -21.87 9.30 -8.68
CA ASP A 473 -22.50 8.90 -7.42
C ASP A 473 -22.54 7.38 -7.29
N ILE A 474 -22.13 6.84 -6.14
CA ILE A 474 -22.28 5.40 -5.82
C ILE A 474 -23.77 5.09 -5.66
N LYS A 475 -24.37 4.37 -6.62
CA LYS A 475 -25.80 4.04 -6.63
C LYS A 475 -26.13 2.69 -5.99
N ALA A 476 -25.21 1.71 -6.07
CA ALA A 476 -25.46 0.39 -5.50
C ALA A 476 -24.16 -0.30 -5.04
N ILE A 477 -24.22 -0.78 -3.80
CA ILE A 477 -23.34 -1.80 -3.21
C ILE A 477 -24.31 -2.74 -2.50
N ARG A 478 -24.25 -4.05 -2.74
CA ARG A 478 -25.18 -4.98 -2.08
C ARG A 478 -24.63 -5.58 -0.79
N GLY A 479 -23.31 -5.79 -0.72
CA GLY A 479 -22.67 -6.32 0.49
C GLY A 479 -21.17 -6.06 0.56
N ILE A 480 -20.65 -6.18 1.77
CA ILE A 480 -19.24 -6.05 2.15
C ILE A 480 -18.83 -7.30 2.93
N GLY A 481 -17.67 -7.86 2.59
CA GLY A 481 -16.98 -8.85 3.43
C GLY A 481 -15.69 -8.24 3.95
N PHE A 482 -15.25 -8.71 5.12
CA PHE A 482 -13.98 -8.32 5.73
C PHE A 482 -13.07 -9.54 5.85
N ASP A 483 -11.81 -9.35 5.49
CA ASP A 483 -10.72 -10.25 5.86
C ASP A 483 -9.62 -9.46 6.59
N ALA A 484 -8.84 -10.16 7.41
CA ALA A 484 -7.71 -9.58 8.13
C ALA A 484 -6.70 -10.64 8.59
N THR A 485 -5.49 -10.19 8.95
CA THR A 485 -4.53 -11.04 9.69
C THR A 485 -5.12 -11.47 11.04
N CYS A 486 -4.78 -12.67 11.53
CA CYS A 486 -5.18 -13.15 12.86
C CYS A 486 -4.45 -12.42 14.02
N SER A 487 -4.90 -11.20 14.33
CA SER A 487 -4.30 -10.29 15.31
C SER A 487 -5.31 -9.96 16.42
N LEU A 488 -4.88 -9.99 17.68
CA LEU A 488 -5.74 -9.79 18.85
C LEU A 488 -6.06 -8.30 19.04
N ALA A 489 -7.32 -7.91 18.86
CA ALA A 489 -7.82 -6.56 19.13
C ALA A 489 -8.53 -6.49 20.49
N VAL A 490 -8.26 -5.43 21.26
CA VAL A 490 -8.77 -5.28 22.64
C VAL A 490 -9.62 -4.02 22.79
N PHE A 491 -10.81 -4.18 23.36
CA PHE A 491 -11.78 -3.10 23.58
C PHE A 491 -12.32 -3.16 25.01
N ALA A 492 -12.88 -2.05 25.48
CA ALA A 492 -13.55 -1.98 26.77
C ALA A 492 -14.94 -2.62 26.68
N HIS A 493 -15.31 -3.49 27.63
CA HIS A 493 -16.62 -4.16 27.61
C HIS A 493 -17.79 -3.28 28.07
N ASP A 494 -17.48 -2.12 28.64
CA ASP A 494 -18.41 -1.13 29.19
C ASP A 494 -18.61 0.09 28.27
N THR A 495 -17.55 0.60 27.65
CA THR A 495 -17.60 1.79 26.76
C THR A 495 -17.37 1.51 25.27
N ASP A 496 -16.98 0.28 24.90
CA ASP A 496 -16.59 -0.12 23.53
C ASP A 496 -15.36 0.64 22.97
N GLU A 497 -14.60 1.32 23.84
CA GLU A 497 -13.42 2.09 23.45
C GLU A 497 -12.16 1.20 23.32
N PRO A 498 -11.22 1.52 22.42
CA PRO A 498 -9.93 0.83 22.30
C PRO A 498 -9.13 0.84 23.61
N ILE A 499 -8.69 -0.33 24.11
CA ILE A 499 -7.80 -0.42 25.28
C ILE A 499 -6.35 -0.65 24.82
N PRO A 500 -5.38 0.20 25.20
CA PRO A 500 -3.99 0.04 24.79
C PRO A 500 -3.37 -1.28 25.27
N VAL A 501 -2.60 -1.93 24.40
CA VAL A 501 -1.86 -3.18 24.67
C VAL A 501 -0.33 -2.97 24.71
N THR A 502 0.11 -1.71 24.80
CA THR A 502 1.52 -1.29 24.85
C THR A 502 1.68 0.00 25.67
N GLY A 503 2.92 0.34 26.03
CA GLY A 503 3.27 1.58 26.74
C GLY A 503 3.32 1.42 28.27
N PRO A 504 3.98 2.34 28.99
CA PRO A 504 4.04 2.33 30.44
C PRO A 504 2.63 2.43 31.03
N ASN A 505 2.30 1.55 31.97
CA ASN A 505 0.98 1.43 32.61
C ASN A 505 -0.21 1.25 31.64
N PHE A 506 0.02 0.86 30.38
CA PHE A 506 -1.02 0.68 29.35
C PHE A 506 -1.91 1.92 29.13
N ALA A 507 -1.36 3.12 29.38
CA ALA A 507 -2.05 4.38 29.13
C ALA A 507 -2.17 4.69 27.64
N ASN A 508 -3.26 5.34 27.22
CA ASN A 508 -3.44 5.76 25.82
C ASN A 508 -2.59 7.00 25.54
N ASP A 509 -1.63 6.88 24.63
CA ASP A 509 -0.73 7.94 24.18
C ASP A 509 -1.35 8.83 23.08
N GLY A 510 -2.63 8.62 22.76
CA GLY A 510 -3.34 9.29 21.67
C GLY A 510 -3.20 8.60 20.31
N ASN A 511 -2.54 7.44 20.25
CA ASN A 511 -2.38 6.63 19.04
C ASN A 511 -3.22 5.34 19.03
N ASP A 512 -4.11 5.15 20.01
CA ASP A 512 -5.09 4.04 20.09
C ASP A 512 -4.48 2.65 19.83
N ARG A 513 -3.33 2.36 20.46
CA ARG A 513 -2.53 1.14 20.23
C ARG A 513 -3.15 -0.12 20.86
N ASN A 514 -4.31 -0.57 20.38
CA ASN A 514 -5.13 -1.63 20.99
C ASN A 514 -5.04 -3.03 20.35
N VAL A 515 -4.14 -3.23 19.37
CA VAL A 515 -3.99 -4.51 18.66
C VAL A 515 -2.61 -5.12 18.92
N ILE A 516 -2.57 -6.40 19.28
CA ILE A 516 -1.35 -7.24 19.28
C ILE A 516 -1.31 -7.99 17.94
N LEU A 517 -0.32 -7.68 17.11
CA LEU A 517 -0.17 -8.28 15.77
C LEU A 517 0.04 -9.80 15.83
N TRP A 518 -0.35 -10.50 14.77
CA TRP A 518 -0.13 -11.96 14.62
C TRP A 518 1.34 -12.35 14.86
N LEU A 519 2.28 -11.58 14.28
CA LEU A 519 3.73 -11.75 14.36
C LEU A 519 4.34 -11.42 15.74
N ASP A 520 3.55 -10.89 16.70
CA ASP A 520 4.08 -10.49 18.00
C ASP A 520 4.44 -11.72 18.87
N HIS A 521 5.74 -11.90 19.12
CA HIS A 521 6.31 -13.03 19.86
C HIS A 521 6.60 -12.70 21.34
N ARG A 522 5.89 -11.73 21.96
CA ARG A 522 6.04 -11.44 23.40
C ARG A 522 5.64 -12.58 24.38
N PRO A 523 4.65 -13.46 24.12
CA PRO A 523 4.11 -14.36 25.14
C PRO A 523 4.87 -15.69 25.22
N VAL A 524 6.20 -15.67 25.31
CA VAL A 524 7.05 -16.88 25.27
C VAL A 524 6.74 -17.80 26.44
N ALA A 525 6.87 -17.30 27.67
CA ALA A 525 6.67 -18.08 28.90
C ALA A 525 5.22 -18.54 29.06
N GLU A 526 4.25 -17.74 28.61
CA GLU A 526 2.84 -18.11 28.55
C GLU A 526 2.59 -19.26 27.57
N THR A 527 3.23 -19.24 26.40
CA THR A 527 3.14 -20.31 25.40
C THR A 527 3.76 -21.61 25.92
N GLU A 528 4.90 -21.53 26.60
CA GLU A 528 5.52 -22.68 27.26
C GLU A 528 4.62 -23.24 28.38
N LYS A 529 4.05 -22.38 29.23
CA LYS A 529 3.10 -22.77 30.28
C LYS A 529 1.86 -23.45 29.72
N ILE A 530 1.27 -22.92 28.65
CA ILE A 530 0.08 -23.49 28.00
C ILE A 530 0.41 -24.86 27.42
N ASN A 531 1.54 -24.99 26.71
CA ASN A 531 1.96 -26.27 26.12
C ASN A 531 2.33 -27.33 27.17
N ALA A 532 2.85 -26.91 28.34
CA ALA A 532 3.13 -27.81 29.46
C ALA A 532 1.87 -28.35 30.19
N THR A 533 0.66 -28.03 29.73
CA THR A 533 -0.59 -28.61 30.27
C THR A 533 -0.95 -29.97 29.68
N ASP A 534 -0.39 -30.33 28.51
CA ASP A 534 -0.79 -31.49 27.69
C ASP A 534 -2.32 -31.60 27.48
N HIS A 535 -3.05 -30.47 27.52
CA HIS A 535 -4.51 -30.46 27.48
C HIS A 535 -5.06 -30.98 26.15
N ASN A 536 -6.17 -31.72 26.17
CA ASN A 536 -6.78 -32.35 24.99
C ASN A 536 -7.09 -31.33 23.86
N LEU A 537 -7.33 -30.06 24.18
CA LEU A 537 -7.50 -28.97 23.20
C LEU A 537 -6.27 -28.79 22.28
N LEU A 538 -5.05 -29.04 22.78
CA LEU A 538 -3.81 -28.82 22.03
C LEU A 538 -3.71 -29.69 20.76
N ARG A 539 -4.48 -30.79 20.68
CA ARG A 539 -4.53 -31.65 19.49
C ARG A 539 -5.09 -30.94 18.24
N TYR A 540 -5.96 -29.94 18.41
CA TYR A 540 -6.51 -29.13 17.30
C TYR A 540 -5.53 -28.09 16.76
N VAL A 541 -4.40 -27.87 17.45
CA VAL A 541 -3.32 -26.98 17.01
C VAL A 541 -2.05 -27.79 16.69
N GLY A 542 -2.22 -29.02 16.22
CA GLY A 542 -1.11 -29.90 15.82
C GLY A 542 -0.27 -30.43 17.00
N GLY A 543 -0.81 -30.40 18.21
CA GLY A 543 -0.16 -30.85 19.45
C GLY A 543 0.50 -29.76 20.28
N LYS A 544 0.74 -28.57 19.72
CA LYS A 544 1.32 -27.41 20.45
C LYS A 544 0.72 -26.10 19.99
N MET A 545 0.22 -25.30 20.93
CA MET A 545 -0.24 -23.94 20.68
C MET A 545 0.94 -23.04 20.30
N SER A 546 0.76 -22.24 19.24
CA SER A 546 1.77 -21.30 18.75
C SER A 546 1.77 -20.01 19.56
N ILE A 547 2.94 -19.40 19.71
CA ILE A 547 3.14 -18.06 20.29
C ILE A 547 2.37 -16.96 19.54
N GLU A 548 2.03 -17.22 18.27
CA GLU A 548 1.31 -16.30 17.40
C GLU A 548 -0.21 -16.31 17.64
N MET A 549 -0.75 -17.34 18.33
CA MET A 549 -2.17 -17.47 18.65
C MET A 549 -2.60 -16.51 19.77
N GLU A 550 -3.91 -16.37 19.94
CA GLU A 550 -4.47 -15.30 20.78
C GLU A 550 -4.46 -15.63 22.27
N ILE A 551 -4.66 -16.89 22.67
CA ILE A 551 -4.71 -17.28 24.09
C ILE A 551 -3.40 -17.00 24.85
N PRO A 552 -2.19 -17.29 24.31
CA PRO A 552 -0.95 -16.84 24.94
C PRO A 552 -0.85 -15.32 25.08
N LYS A 553 -1.36 -14.55 24.11
CA LYS A 553 -1.36 -13.08 24.11
C LYS A 553 -2.34 -12.51 25.15
N VAL A 554 -3.52 -13.13 25.33
CA VAL A 554 -4.47 -12.81 26.40
C VAL A 554 -3.89 -13.14 27.78
N LEU A 555 -3.22 -14.28 27.93
CA LEU A 555 -2.55 -14.66 29.19
C LEU A 555 -1.38 -13.71 29.51
N TRP A 556 -0.59 -13.29 28.52
CA TRP A 556 0.47 -12.30 28.70
C TRP A 556 -0.10 -10.93 29.11
N LEU A 557 -1.22 -10.50 28.49
CA LEU A 557 -1.92 -9.30 28.91
C LEU A 557 -2.35 -9.42 30.37
N LYS A 558 -2.93 -10.54 30.80
CA LYS A 558 -3.31 -10.75 32.21
C LYS A 558 -2.11 -10.68 33.17
N ASN A 559 -0.96 -11.21 32.78
CA ASN A 559 0.25 -11.23 33.62
C ASN A 559 0.93 -9.86 33.74
N ASN A 560 0.73 -8.96 32.77
CA ASN A 560 1.48 -7.69 32.67
C ASN A 560 0.60 -6.43 32.84
N MET A 561 -0.70 -6.49 32.55
CA MET A 561 -1.65 -5.39 32.64
C MET A 561 -2.17 -5.22 34.09
N PRO A 562 -2.46 -3.99 34.56
CA PRO A 562 -3.14 -3.78 35.84
C PRO A 562 -4.47 -4.56 35.91
N PRO A 563 -4.78 -5.31 36.99
CA PRO A 563 -5.96 -6.16 37.05
C PRO A 563 -7.28 -5.44 36.77
N GLU A 564 -7.44 -4.22 37.31
CA GLU A 564 -8.62 -3.36 37.09
C GLU A 564 -8.81 -2.97 35.60
N LEU A 565 -7.72 -2.85 34.84
CA LEU A 565 -7.77 -2.59 33.41
C LEU A 565 -8.03 -3.88 32.63
N PHE A 566 -7.37 -4.98 33.01
CA PHE A 566 -7.61 -6.28 32.38
C PHE A 566 -9.08 -6.70 32.51
N ASP A 567 -9.71 -6.55 33.68
CA ASP A 567 -11.12 -6.89 33.88
C ASP A 567 -12.10 -6.04 33.05
N ARG A 568 -11.67 -4.85 32.58
CA ARG A 568 -12.44 -4.07 31.61
C ARG A 568 -12.30 -4.57 30.17
N CYS A 569 -11.28 -5.36 29.83
CA CYS A 569 -11.06 -5.87 28.47
C CYS A 569 -12.08 -6.92 28.02
N LYS A 570 -12.66 -6.73 26.82
CA LYS A 570 -13.20 -7.77 25.93
C LYS A 570 -12.27 -7.96 24.73
N PHE A 571 -12.25 -9.19 24.20
CA PHE A 571 -11.28 -9.64 23.19
C PHE A 571 -11.97 -10.00 21.87
N TYR A 572 -11.31 -9.65 20.77
CA TYR A 572 -11.73 -9.89 19.39
C TYR A 572 -10.51 -10.31 18.56
N ASP A 573 -10.68 -11.24 17.62
CA ASP A 573 -9.79 -11.29 16.47
C ASP A 573 -10.06 -10.08 15.56
N LEU A 574 -9.08 -9.67 14.78
CA LEU A 574 -9.16 -8.49 13.91
C LEU A 574 -10.28 -8.59 12.87
N ALA A 575 -10.58 -9.77 12.31
CA ALA A 575 -11.67 -9.94 11.36
C ALA A 575 -13.04 -9.72 12.03
N ASP A 576 -13.22 -10.25 13.25
CA ASP A 576 -14.43 -10.02 14.05
C ASP A 576 -14.52 -8.55 14.51
N ALA A 577 -13.41 -7.92 14.89
CA ALA A 577 -13.37 -6.51 15.26
C ALA A 577 -13.81 -5.59 14.10
N LEU A 578 -13.45 -5.92 12.85
CA LEU A 578 -13.89 -5.19 11.67
C LEU A 578 -15.41 -5.33 11.43
N THR A 579 -15.97 -6.55 11.55
CA THR A 579 -17.43 -6.73 11.42
C THR A 579 -18.20 -6.09 12.58
N HIS A 580 -17.64 -6.09 13.79
CA HIS A 580 -18.17 -5.40 14.96
C HIS A 580 -18.21 -3.88 14.74
N MET A 581 -17.09 -3.26 14.36
CA MET A 581 -17.05 -1.82 14.04
C MET A 581 -17.95 -1.42 12.86
N ALA A 582 -18.21 -2.33 11.91
CA ALA A 582 -19.09 -2.08 10.78
C ALA A 582 -20.60 -2.16 11.14
N THR A 583 -20.99 -3.03 12.06
CA THR A 583 -22.41 -3.38 12.31
C THR A 583 -22.93 -3.06 13.71
N GLY A 584 -22.04 -2.88 14.68
CA GLY A 584 -22.36 -2.86 16.12
C GLY A 584 -22.70 -4.24 16.71
N SER A 585 -22.62 -5.33 15.94
CA SER A 585 -22.93 -6.68 16.40
C SER A 585 -21.73 -7.31 17.10
N GLU A 586 -21.93 -7.98 18.25
CA GLU A 586 -20.87 -8.79 18.90
C GLU A 586 -20.82 -10.25 18.35
N THR A 587 -21.45 -10.52 17.21
CA THR A 587 -21.36 -11.82 16.51
C THR A 587 -19.90 -12.16 16.19
N ARG A 588 -19.51 -13.43 16.36
CA ARG A 588 -18.15 -13.94 16.09
C ARG A 588 -18.10 -14.86 14.87
N SER A 589 -16.97 -14.91 14.19
CA SER A 589 -16.73 -15.86 13.10
C SER A 589 -16.16 -17.18 13.63
N PHE A 590 -16.72 -18.32 13.20
CA PHE A 590 -16.10 -19.62 13.45
C PHE A 590 -14.66 -19.67 12.90
N CYS A 591 -14.34 -18.95 11.82
CA CYS A 591 -13.00 -18.89 11.26
C CYS A 591 -11.96 -18.32 12.22
N SER A 592 -12.32 -17.38 13.08
CA SER A 592 -11.37 -16.76 14.00
C SER A 592 -11.27 -17.55 15.30
N VAL A 593 -12.42 -17.80 15.94
CA VAL A 593 -12.42 -18.39 17.29
C VAL A 593 -11.94 -19.85 17.31
N VAL A 594 -12.27 -20.64 16.28
CA VAL A 594 -11.86 -22.06 16.21
C VAL A 594 -10.37 -22.15 15.88
N CYS A 595 -9.90 -21.35 14.93
CA CYS A 595 -8.55 -21.47 14.37
C CYS A 595 -7.43 -20.83 15.21
N LYS A 596 -7.76 -19.89 16.11
CA LYS A 596 -6.77 -19.02 16.80
C LYS A 596 -7.06 -18.75 18.29
N GLN A 597 -8.30 -18.93 18.74
CA GLN A 597 -8.71 -18.78 20.15
C GLN A 597 -9.00 -20.11 20.87
N GLY A 598 -9.02 -21.25 20.16
CA GLY A 598 -9.22 -22.57 20.76
C GLY A 598 -10.68 -22.93 21.07
N TYR A 599 -11.64 -22.30 20.40
CA TYR A 599 -13.05 -22.68 20.50
C TYR A 599 -13.31 -24.03 19.82
N VAL A 600 -14.01 -24.96 20.48
CA VAL A 600 -14.34 -26.29 19.92
C VAL A 600 -15.86 -26.35 19.73
N PRO A 601 -16.40 -26.24 18.49
CA PRO A 601 -17.84 -26.05 18.26
C PRO A 601 -18.76 -27.04 18.97
N VAL A 602 -19.94 -26.57 19.38
CA VAL A 602 -20.90 -27.37 20.16
C VAL A 602 -21.28 -28.65 19.41
N GLY A 603 -21.17 -29.80 20.08
CA GLY A 603 -21.35 -31.13 19.50
C GLY A 603 -20.08 -31.79 18.96
N VAL A 604 -18.99 -31.05 18.73
CA VAL A 604 -17.67 -31.63 18.44
C VAL A 604 -17.08 -32.23 19.71
N ASP A 605 -16.74 -33.53 19.67
CA ASP A 605 -16.04 -34.25 20.75
C ASP A 605 -16.66 -34.09 22.16
N GLY A 606 -17.98 -33.90 22.23
CA GLY A 606 -18.70 -33.71 23.49
C GLY A 606 -18.67 -32.28 24.04
N SER A 607 -18.15 -31.30 23.29
CA SER A 607 -18.20 -29.88 23.65
C SER A 607 -19.64 -29.39 23.82
N VAL A 608 -19.96 -28.85 25.00
CA VAL A 608 -21.30 -28.36 25.36
C VAL A 608 -21.38 -26.83 25.30
N LYS A 609 -20.34 -26.12 25.78
CA LYS A 609 -20.26 -24.65 25.82
C LYS A 609 -19.46 -24.03 24.67
N GLY A 610 -18.80 -24.84 23.84
CA GLY A 610 -17.82 -24.36 22.85
C GLY A 610 -16.44 -24.11 23.50
N TRP A 611 -16.39 -23.16 24.44
CA TRP A 611 -15.23 -22.89 25.28
C TRP A 611 -15.00 -24.01 26.31
N GLN A 612 -13.74 -24.30 26.60
CA GLN A 612 -13.32 -25.35 27.54
C GLN A 612 -12.95 -24.72 28.90
N GLU A 613 -13.83 -24.91 29.89
CA GLU A 613 -13.77 -24.27 31.21
C GLU A 613 -12.55 -24.72 32.03
N ASP A 614 -12.26 -26.02 32.02
CA ASP A 614 -11.09 -26.66 32.61
C ASP A 614 -9.76 -26.16 32.04
N PHE A 615 -9.69 -25.95 30.71
CA PHE A 615 -8.52 -25.36 30.05
C PHE A 615 -8.25 -23.95 30.56
N TYR A 616 -9.28 -23.10 30.59
CA TYR A 616 -9.17 -21.71 31.03
C TYR A 616 -8.78 -21.61 32.52
N GLU A 617 -9.35 -22.43 33.39
CA GLU A 617 -8.91 -22.52 34.79
C GLU A 617 -7.43 -22.95 34.90
N THR A 618 -7.04 -24.02 34.20
CA THR A 618 -5.68 -24.61 34.26
C THR A 618 -4.59 -23.64 33.81
N ILE A 619 -4.79 -22.92 32.70
CA ILE A 619 -3.81 -21.94 32.20
C ILE A 619 -3.80 -20.65 33.02
N GLY A 620 -4.82 -20.39 33.84
CA GLY A 620 -4.96 -19.21 34.69
C GLY A 620 -5.82 -18.08 34.11
N LEU A 621 -6.70 -18.36 33.15
CA LEU A 621 -7.70 -17.46 32.56
C LEU A 621 -9.15 -17.74 33.06
N GLY A 622 -9.32 -18.40 34.20
CA GLY A 622 -10.65 -18.72 34.78
C GLY A 622 -11.55 -17.51 35.11
N ASP A 623 -11.00 -16.29 35.11
CA ASP A 623 -11.74 -15.03 35.17
C ASP A 623 -12.51 -14.71 33.88
N LEU A 624 -12.11 -15.27 32.74
CA LEU A 624 -12.82 -15.14 31.46
C LEU A 624 -13.96 -16.15 31.32
N VAL A 625 -14.06 -17.17 32.18
CA VAL A 625 -15.18 -18.12 32.25
C VAL A 625 -16.46 -17.44 32.77
N LYS A 626 -16.29 -16.42 33.64
CA LYS A 626 -17.39 -15.66 34.26
C LYS A 626 -18.36 -15.09 33.21
N ASP A 627 -19.62 -14.97 33.62
CA ASP A 627 -20.72 -14.48 32.78
C ASP A 627 -20.82 -15.25 31.44
N ASP A 628 -20.61 -16.57 31.51
CA ASP A 628 -20.59 -17.53 30.40
C ASP A 628 -19.74 -17.04 29.21
N PHE A 629 -18.44 -16.80 29.45
CA PHE A 629 -17.45 -16.45 28.42
C PHE A 629 -17.71 -15.14 27.65
N LYS A 630 -18.58 -14.24 28.16
CA LYS A 630 -18.98 -13.01 27.46
C LYS A 630 -17.80 -12.16 26.96
N ARG A 631 -16.70 -12.08 27.73
CA ARG A 631 -15.50 -11.28 27.39
C ARG A 631 -14.70 -11.79 26.19
N VAL A 632 -14.94 -13.01 25.72
CA VAL A 632 -14.30 -13.61 24.52
C VAL A 632 -15.28 -13.93 23.38
N GLY A 633 -16.60 -13.77 23.60
CA GLY A 633 -17.63 -14.00 22.58
C GLY A 633 -18.90 -14.69 23.06
N GLY A 634 -18.90 -15.22 24.29
CA GLY A 634 -20.04 -15.92 24.89
C GLY A 634 -20.13 -17.42 24.52
N VAL A 635 -21.16 -18.08 25.03
CA VAL A 635 -21.62 -19.41 24.63
C VAL A 635 -22.67 -19.25 23.53
N ASP A 636 -22.51 -20.00 22.42
CA ASP A 636 -23.37 -19.89 21.25
C ASP A 636 -24.83 -20.21 21.57
N GLY A 637 -25.75 -19.37 21.10
CA GLY A 637 -27.19 -19.49 21.37
C GLY A 637 -27.63 -19.15 22.80
N VAL A 638 -26.72 -18.77 23.70
CA VAL A 638 -27.03 -18.37 25.09
C VAL A 638 -26.81 -16.87 25.29
N ASN A 639 -25.56 -16.43 25.16
CA ASN A 639 -25.14 -15.02 25.26
C ASN A 639 -24.14 -14.62 24.16
N GLY A 640 -23.67 -15.58 23.35
CA GLY A 640 -22.92 -15.38 22.12
C GLY A 640 -23.72 -15.80 20.88
N ARG A 641 -23.22 -15.39 19.71
CA ARG A 641 -23.71 -15.83 18.38
C ARG A 641 -22.52 -16.06 17.47
N TYR A 642 -22.44 -17.23 16.86
CA TYR A 642 -21.34 -17.61 15.99
C TYR A 642 -21.82 -17.88 14.55
N LEU A 643 -21.01 -17.54 13.56
CA LEU A 643 -21.36 -17.65 12.13
C LEU A 643 -20.20 -18.14 11.27
N SER A 644 -20.48 -19.05 10.34
CA SER A 644 -19.56 -19.46 9.27
C SER A 644 -19.29 -18.32 8.27
N ALA A 645 -18.20 -18.42 7.52
CA ALA A 645 -17.76 -17.41 6.55
C ALA A 645 -18.89 -16.84 5.67
N GLY A 646 -19.02 -15.52 5.64
CA GLY A 646 -19.95 -14.77 4.79
C GLY A 646 -21.44 -14.86 5.12
N GLU A 647 -21.86 -15.57 6.19
CA GLU A 647 -23.24 -15.47 6.67
C GLU A 647 -23.58 -14.04 7.13
N LEU A 648 -24.85 -13.65 7.12
CA LEU A 648 -25.28 -12.30 7.48
C LEU A 648 -25.10 -12.01 8.98
N VAL A 649 -24.08 -11.21 9.32
CA VAL A 649 -23.88 -10.64 10.66
C VAL A 649 -24.97 -9.61 10.94
N GLY A 650 -25.12 -8.66 10.02
CA GLY A 650 -26.04 -7.52 10.10
C GLY A 650 -25.84 -6.57 8.93
N THR A 651 -26.20 -5.30 9.09
CA THR A 651 -26.02 -4.26 8.06
C THR A 651 -25.08 -3.15 8.52
N LEU A 652 -24.50 -2.43 7.56
CA LEU A 652 -23.56 -1.33 7.80
C LEU A 652 -24.26 -0.18 8.54
N GLY A 653 -23.87 0.05 9.78
CA GLY A 653 -24.45 1.07 10.66
C GLY A 653 -24.11 2.50 10.23
N GLU A 654 -24.94 3.49 10.59
CA GLU A 654 -24.82 4.88 10.11
C GLU A 654 -23.44 5.53 10.37
N LYS A 655 -22.84 5.25 11.54
CA LYS A 655 -21.48 5.70 11.87
C LYS A 655 -20.46 5.13 10.89
N ALA A 656 -20.42 3.80 10.74
CA ALA A 656 -19.48 3.11 9.86
C ALA A 656 -19.71 3.49 8.38
N ALA A 657 -20.96 3.63 7.96
CA ALA A 657 -21.35 4.10 6.63
C ALA A 657 -20.81 5.51 6.35
N SER A 658 -20.96 6.45 7.29
CA SER A 658 -20.41 7.81 7.20
C SER A 658 -18.87 7.84 7.25
N GLU A 659 -18.26 7.04 8.13
CA GLU A 659 -16.81 6.90 8.26
C GLU A 659 -16.18 6.21 7.04
N LEU A 660 -16.94 5.41 6.29
CA LEU A 660 -16.55 4.85 5.00
C LEU A 660 -16.84 5.81 3.82
N GLY A 661 -17.94 6.57 3.87
CA GLY A 661 -18.49 7.29 2.72
C GLY A 661 -19.35 6.39 1.81
N LEU A 662 -20.04 5.40 2.40
CA LEU A 662 -20.96 4.47 1.73
C LEU A 662 -22.38 4.64 2.28
N PRO A 663 -23.44 4.21 1.60
CA PRO A 663 -24.79 4.18 2.20
C PRO A 663 -24.86 3.19 3.37
N SER A 664 -25.67 3.52 4.38
CA SER A 664 -26.02 2.58 5.46
C SER A 664 -26.97 1.48 4.94
N GLY A 665 -27.09 0.38 5.67
CA GLY A 665 -27.98 -0.73 5.31
C GLY A 665 -27.38 -1.77 4.34
N ILE A 666 -26.15 -1.56 3.84
CA ILE A 666 -25.39 -2.57 3.08
C ILE A 666 -25.22 -3.85 3.93
N ALA A 667 -25.41 -5.05 3.38
CA ALA A 667 -25.20 -6.30 4.10
C ALA A 667 -23.73 -6.53 4.47
N VAL A 668 -23.45 -6.98 5.69
CA VAL A 668 -22.10 -7.32 6.16
C VAL A 668 -22.01 -8.80 6.49
N GLY A 669 -21.06 -9.49 5.84
CA GLY A 669 -20.81 -10.91 6.05
C GLY A 669 -19.88 -11.20 7.22
N SER A 670 -20.04 -12.39 7.82
CA SER A 670 -19.10 -12.95 8.79
C SER A 670 -17.70 -12.98 8.20
N GLY A 671 -16.76 -12.32 8.89
CA GLY A 671 -15.38 -12.15 8.44
C GLY A 671 -14.60 -13.45 8.49
N VAL A 672 -13.40 -13.44 7.89
CA VAL A 672 -12.46 -14.57 7.97
C VAL A 672 -11.03 -14.06 8.09
N ILE A 673 -10.13 -14.95 8.49
CA ILE A 673 -8.69 -14.70 8.43
C ILE A 673 -8.24 -14.66 6.96
N ASP A 674 -7.31 -13.76 6.63
CA ASP A 674 -6.74 -13.50 5.30
C ASP A 674 -6.46 -14.77 4.46
N ALA A 675 -5.81 -15.79 5.03
CA ALA A 675 -5.52 -17.06 4.37
C ALA A 675 -6.79 -17.82 3.96
N TYR A 676 -7.86 -17.74 4.75
CA TYR A 676 -9.15 -18.40 4.48
C TYR A 676 -9.97 -17.63 3.44
N ALA A 677 -9.91 -16.30 3.40
CA ALA A 677 -10.38 -15.52 2.25
C ALA A 677 -9.59 -15.88 0.98
N GLY A 678 -8.28 -16.06 1.10
CA GLY A 678 -7.42 -16.59 0.04
C GLY A 678 -7.88 -17.95 -0.48
N TRP A 679 -8.27 -18.89 0.39
CA TRP A 679 -8.85 -20.18 -0.01
C TRP A 679 -10.12 -19.98 -0.85
N VAL A 680 -11.06 -19.15 -0.36
CA VAL A 680 -12.35 -18.86 -1.02
C VAL A 680 -12.14 -18.27 -2.42
N GLY A 681 -11.25 -17.29 -2.57
CA GLY A 681 -10.94 -16.68 -3.86
C GLY A 681 -10.07 -17.53 -4.81
N THR A 682 -9.48 -18.63 -4.34
CA THR A 682 -8.58 -19.50 -5.11
C THR A 682 -9.23 -20.83 -5.51
N VAL A 683 -9.78 -21.59 -4.56
CA VAL A 683 -10.19 -23.00 -4.75
C VAL A 683 -11.40 -23.15 -5.67
N GLY A 684 -12.26 -22.13 -5.77
CA GLY A 684 -13.38 -22.09 -6.71
C GLY A 684 -12.99 -21.99 -8.20
N ALA A 685 -11.70 -21.75 -8.51
CA ALA A 685 -11.22 -21.58 -9.89
C ALA A 685 -11.63 -22.74 -10.80
N LYS A 686 -12.16 -22.40 -11.99
CA LYS A 686 -12.67 -23.40 -12.95
C LYS A 686 -11.52 -23.95 -13.79
N VAL A 687 -11.42 -25.27 -13.87
CA VAL A 687 -10.26 -25.93 -14.50
C VAL A 687 -10.72 -27.12 -15.34
N ASN A 688 -10.12 -27.28 -16.53
CA ASN A 688 -10.17 -28.51 -17.29
C ASN A 688 -9.09 -29.48 -16.77
N LEU A 689 -9.42 -30.21 -15.70
CA LEU A 689 -8.64 -31.35 -15.23
C LEU A 689 -8.83 -32.55 -16.18
N GLY A 690 -7.86 -33.46 -16.20
CA GLY A 690 -7.86 -34.68 -17.02
C GLY A 690 -8.73 -35.81 -16.44
N PRO A 691 -8.94 -36.90 -17.20
CA PRO A 691 -9.70 -38.06 -16.73
C PRO A 691 -9.08 -38.73 -15.50
N ASP A 692 -7.75 -38.71 -15.38
CA ASP A 692 -7.01 -39.28 -14.24
C ASP A 692 -7.03 -38.38 -12.99
N GLU A 693 -7.61 -37.18 -13.09
CA GLU A 693 -7.63 -36.13 -12.06
C GLU A 693 -9.06 -35.85 -11.55
N LEU A 694 -10.05 -36.63 -11.99
CA LEU A 694 -11.47 -36.51 -11.65
C LEU A 694 -12.08 -37.90 -11.43
N GLU A 695 -12.79 -38.12 -10.32
CA GLU A 695 -13.53 -39.36 -10.13
C GLU A 695 -14.64 -39.52 -11.18
N ALA A 696 -14.71 -40.69 -11.81
CA ALA A 696 -15.53 -40.96 -12.98
C ALA A 696 -17.04 -40.99 -12.64
N GLY A 697 -17.66 -39.81 -12.66
CA GLY A 697 -19.10 -39.62 -12.41
C GLY A 697 -19.44 -38.29 -11.73
N VAL A 698 -18.46 -37.59 -11.16
CA VAL A 698 -18.69 -36.34 -10.41
C VAL A 698 -19.02 -35.17 -11.38
N PRO A 699 -20.03 -34.33 -11.09
CA PRO A 699 -20.33 -33.13 -11.86
C PRO A 699 -19.15 -32.15 -11.90
N LYS A 700 -19.07 -31.32 -12.95
CA LYS A 700 -18.04 -30.27 -13.06
C LYS A 700 -18.22 -29.25 -11.92
N ASN A 701 -17.17 -29.03 -11.13
CA ASN A 701 -17.15 -28.11 -9.99
C ASN A 701 -18.15 -28.47 -8.86
N ASP A 702 -18.42 -29.75 -8.64
CA ASP A 702 -19.06 -30.22 -7.41
C ASP A 702 -18.19 -29.95 -6.16
N MET A 703 -18.83 -29.72 -5.00
CA MET A 703 -18.15 -29.44 -3.72
C MET A 703 -17.22 -30.58 -3.26
N SER A 704 -17.53 -31.83 -3.61
CA SER A 704 -16.64 -32.98 -3.33
C SER A 704 -15.24 -32.81 -3.92
N GLN A 705 -15.10 -32.03 -5.01
CA GLN A 705 -13.81 -31.71 -5.59
C GLN A 705 -12.96 -30.80 -4.70
N ALA A 706 -13.50 -30.16 -3.66
CA ALA A 706 -12.72 -29.36 -2.71
C ALA A 706 -11.78 -30.23 -1.85
N PHE A 707 -12.17 -31.47 -1.56
CA PHE A 707 -11.42 -32.35 -0.64
C PHE A 707 -10.08 -32.86 -1.19
N THR A 708 -9.84 -32.71 -2.50
CA THR A 708 -8.58 -33.07 -3.19
C THR A 708 -7.75 -31.85 -3.59
N ARG A 709 -8.23 -30.63 -3.29
CA ARG A 709 -7.61 -29.34 -3.62
C ARG A 709 -7.01 -28.72 -2.37
N LEU A 710 -5.68 -28.58 -2.33
CA LEU A 710 -4.99 -27.78 -1.33
C LEU A 710 -4.88 -26.33 -1.80
N ALA A 711 -5.29 -25.34 -1.02
CA ALA A 711 -4.94 -23.95 -1.28
C ALA A 711 -3.54 -23.64 -0.71
N ALA A 712 -2.63 -23.13 -1.54
CA ALA A 712 -1.35 -22.58 -1.14
C ALA A 712 -1.40 -21.06 -1.27
N VAL A 713 -1.86 -20.38 -0.21
CA VAL A 713 -2.03 -18.92 -0.19
C VAL A 713 -0.70 -18.29 0.24
N ALA A 714 0.00 -17.64 -0.70
CA ALA A 714 1.40 -17.26 -0.54
C ALA A 714 1.64 -15.75 -0.52
N GLY A 715 2.46 -15.29 0.43
CA GLY A 715 2.85 -13.89 0.63
C GLY A 715 4.22 -13.81 1.30
N THR A 716 4.30 -13.14 2.44
CA THR A 716 5.48 -13.12 3.32
C THR A 716 5.81 -14.53 3.83
N SER A 717 4.78 -15.21 4.31
CA SER A 717 4.68 -16.64 4.65
C SER A 717 3.77 -17.35 3.63
N THR A 718 3.59 -18.67 3.73
CA THR A 718 2.58 -19.41 2.93
C THR A 718 1.72 -20.27 3.83
N CYS A 719 0.40 -20.25 3.64
CA CYS A 719 -0.55 -21.12 4.33
C CYS A 719 -1.08 -22.22 3.38
N HIS A 720 -1.15 -23.45 3.88
CA HIS A 720 -1.50 -24.67 3.16
C HIS A 720 -2.82 -25.21 3.71
N LEU A 721 -3.92 -24.81 3.09
CA LEU A 721 -5.29 -25.04 3.57
C LEU A 721 -5.97 -26.17 2.81
N ALA A 722 -6.34 -27.26 3.49
CA ALA A 722 -7.11 -28.37 2.94
C ALA A 722 -8.48 -28.49 3.62
N MET A 723 -9.49 -28.92 2.87
CA MET A 723 -10.82 -29.23 3.40
C MET A 723 -11.03 -30.74 3.48
N SER A 724 -11.75 -31.23 4.49
CA SER A 724 -12.22 -32.62 4.58
C SER A 724 -13.65 -32.70 5.11
N LYS A 725 -14.35 -33.78 4.77
CA LYS A 725 -15.69 -34.07 5.28
C LYS A 725 -15.64 -34.62 6.72
N ASP A 726 -14.62 -35.41 7.01
CA ASP A 726 -14.40 -36.05 8.31
C ASP A 726 -13.19 -35.38 9.01
N PRO A 727 -13.11 -35.39 10.35
CA PRO A 727 -12.00 -34.79 11.08
C PRO A 727 -10.70 -35.59 10.90
N VAL A 728 -9.66 -34.95 10.34
CA VAL A 728 -8.33 -35.54 10.16
C VAL A 728 -7.33 -34.82 11.06
N PHE A 729 -6.80 -35.51 12.08
CA PHE A 729 -5.76 -34.99 12.96
C PHE A 729 -4.37 -35.23 12.35
N VAL A 730 -3.57 -34.17 12.23
CA VAL A 730 -2.26 -34.18 11.58
C VAL A 730 -1.23 -33.55 12.52
N ASN A 731 -0.20 -34.28 12.92
CA ASN A 731 0.81 -33.77 13.85
C ASN A 731 1.59 -32.60 13.21
N GLY A 732 1.80 -31.51 13.96
CA GLY A 732 2.48 -30.30 13.47
C GLY A 732 1.74 -29.51 12.38
N VAL A 733 0.45 -29.78 12.17
CA VAL A 733 -0.46 -29.03 11.28
C VAL A 733 -1.68 -28.63 12.10
N TRP A 734 -2.21 -27.43 11.90
CA TRP A 734 -3.34 -26.93 12.67
C TRP A 734 -4.67 -27.45 12.10
N GLY A 735 -5.69 -27.54 12.95
CA GLY A 735 -6.94 -28.24 12.66
C GLY A 735 -6.99 -29.67 13.23
N PRO A 736 -8.04 -30.44 12.93
CA PRO A 736 -9.14 -30.12 12.02
C PRO A 736 -10.13 -29.16 12.69
N TYR A 737 -10.52 -28.11 11.98
CA TYR A 737 -11.41 -27.04 12.45
C TYR A 737 -12.76 -27.11 11.72
N ARG A 738 -13.87 -27.35 12.45
CA ARG A 738 -15.22 -27.47 11.88
C ARG A 738 -15.88 -26.10 11.63
N ASP A 739 -16.77 -26.03 10.64
CA ASP A 739 -17.69 -24.91 10.35
C ASP A 739 -17.06 -23.56 9.97
N VAL A 740 -15.72 -23.52 9.85
CA VAL A 740 -14.90 -22.33 9.57
C VAL A 740 -15.28 -21.63 8.25
N LEU A 741 -15.41 -22.39 7.15
CA LEU A 741 -15.77 -21.87 5.82
C LEU A 741 -17.15 -22.33 5.35
N LEU A 742 -17.40 -23.64 5.43
CA LEU A 742 -18.66 -24.28 5.07
C LEU A 742 -19.20 -25.04 6.29
N PRO A 743 -20.51 -24.96 6.60
CA PRO A 743 -21.11 -25.78 7.64
C PRO A 743 -20.89 -27.28 7.41
N ASP A 744 -20.73 -28.03 8.50
CA ASP A 744 -20.47 -29.48 8.50
C ASP A 744 -19.18 -29.95 7.80
N MET A 745 -18.29 -29.02 7.40
CA MET A 745 -16.98 -29.32 6.82
C MET A 745 -15.84 -28.98 7.79
N TRP A 746 -14.71 -29.65 7.62
CA TRP A 746 -13.49 -29.46 8.41
C TRP A 746 -12.38 -28.83 7.56
N MET A 747 -11.56 -27.99 8.19
CA MET A 747 -10.39 -27.35 7.61
C MET A 747 -9.11 -27.75 8.35
N ALA A 748 -8.03 -28.02 7.62
CA ALA A 748 -6.69 -28.17 8.16
C ALA A 748 -5.76 -27.08 7.58
N GLU A 749 -4.90 -26.50 8.43
CA GLU A 749 -4.04 -25.36 8.15
C GLU A 749 -2.57 -25.73 8.45
N GLY A 750 -1.85 -26.17 7.42
CA GLY A 750 -0.39 -26.18 7.45
C GLY A 750 0.17 -24.80 7.12
N GLY A 751 1.45 -24.56 7.39
CA GLY A 751 2.11 -23.37 6.87
C GLY A 751 3.63 -23.36 6.92
N GLN A 752 4.20 -22.48 6.11
CA GLN A 752 5.62 -22.18 6.01
C GLN A 752 5.87 -20.77 6.58
N SER A 753 6.68 -20.67 7.63
CA SER A 753 6.84 -19.45 8.44
C SER A 753 7.34 -18.24 7.63
N ALA A 754 8.18 -18.48 6.62
CA ALA A 754 8.63 -17.47 5.67
C ALA A 754 8.87 -18.11 4.29
N THR A 755 8.40 -17.46 3.24
CA THR A 755 8.57 -17.90 1.84
C THR A 755 8.92 -16.73 0.95
N GLY A 756 8.07 -15.70 0.88
CA GLY A 756 8.40 -14.43 0.22
C GLY A 756 9.51 -13.68 0.95
N GLU A 757 9.44 -13.61 2.29
CA GLU A 757 10.51 -12.99 3.09
C GLU A 757 11.80 -13.82 3.07
N LEU A 758 11.71 -15.14 2.92
CA LEU A 758 12.90 -16.00 2.76
C LEU A 758 13.60 -15.74 1.42
N LEU A 759 12.85 -15.65 0.31
CA LEU A 759 13.39 -15.28 -1.01
C LEU A 759 14.04 -13.89 -0.98
N LYS A 760 13.36 -12.90 -0.40
CA LYS A 760 13.86 -11.54 -0.22
C LYS A 760 15.14 -11.51 0.62
N HIS A 761 15.14 -12.15 1.79
CA HIS A 761 16.29 -12.18 2.70
C HIS A 761 17.52 -12.84 2.07
N VAL A 762 17.36 -13.95 1.35
CA VAL A 762 18.47 -14.63 0.66
C VAL A 762 19.02 -13.79 -0.50
N LEU A 763 18.18 -12.99 -1.17
CA LEU A 763 18.66 -12.01 -2.14
C LEU A 763 19.42 -10.86 -1.45
N GLU A 764 18.76 -10.13 -0.53
CA GLU A 764 19.28 -8.90 0.11
C GLU A 764 20.56 -9.12 0.94
N THR A 765 20.76 -10.30 1.52
CA THR A 765 21.96 -10.62 2.32
C THR A 765 23.17 -11.03 1.49
N HIS A 766 23.01 -11.35 0.20
CA HIS A 766 24.11 -11.83 -0.63
C HIS A 766 24.97 -10.66 -1.17
N PRO A 767 26.31 -10.75 -1.19
CA PRO A 767 27.19 -9.65 -1.61
C PRO A 767 26.92 -9.08 -3.01
N ALA A 768 26.41 -9.90 -3.94
CA ALA A 768 26.06 -9.47 -5.30
C ALA A 768 24.69 -8.76 -5.43
N TYR A 769 23.92 -8.59 -4.34
CA TYR A 769 22.58 -8.00 -4.39
C TYR A 769 22.55 -6.64 -5.12
N ASN A 770 23.43 -5.73 -4.73
CA ASN A 770 23.48 -4.37 -5.29
C ASN A 770 23.86 -4.38 -6.79
N GLU A 771 24.61 -5.38 -7.25
CA GLU A 771 24.92 -5.59 -8.66
C GLU A 771 23.69 -6.12 -9.40
N ALA A 772 23.01 -7.13 -8.85
CA ALA A 772 21.80 -7.72 -9.42
C ALA A 772 20.65 -6.72 -9.54
N ASP A 773 20.40 -5.91 -8.50
CA ASP A 773 19.40 -4.86 -8.49
C ASP A 773 19.74 -3.74 -9.50
N SER A 774 21.00 -3.29 -9.55
CA SER A 774 21.46 -2.33 -10.57
C SER A 774 21.26 -2.84 -12.00
N MET A 775 21.49 -4.14 -12.24
CA MET A 775 21.26 -4.76 -13.54
C MET A 775 19.75 -4.86 -13.86
N ALA A 776 18.93 -5.36 -12.94
CA ALA A 776 17.47 -5.45 -13.10
C ALA A 776 16.83 -4.09 -13.40
N GLN A 777 17.22 -3.04 -12.67
CA GLN A 777 16.80 -1.66 -12.92
C GLN A 777 17.24 -1.17 -14.30
N SER A 778 18.45 -1.53 -14.77
CA SER A 778 18.93 -1.17 -16.12
C SER A 778 18.13 -1.84 -17.25
N PHE A 779 17.53 -3.01 -17.00
CA PHE A 779 16.63 -3.70 -17.91
C PHE A 779 15.14 -3.33 -17.70
N ASN A 780 14.83 -2.49 -16.70
CA ASN A 780 13.46 -2.15 -16.29
C ASN A 780 12.61 -3.40 -15.96
N THR A 781 13.21 -4.37 -15.25
CA THR A 781 12.57 -5.61 -14.79
C THR A 781 12.61 -5.72 -13.26
N SER A 782 11.83 -6.64 -12.67
CA SER A 782 12.01 -6.97 -11.25
C SER A 782 13.29 -7.80 -11.05
N ILE A 783 13.90 -7.71 -9.86
CA ILE A 783 15.06 -8.56 -9.52
C ILE A 783 14.73 -10.06 -9.63
N TYR A 784 13.49 -10.46 -9.36
CA TYR A 784 13.03 -11.84 -9.50
C TYR A 784 12.99 -12.29 -10.96
N ASP A 785 12.51 -11.45 -11.87
CA ASP A 785 12.49 -11.74 -13.32
C ASP A 785 13.91 -11.77 -13.89
N TYR A 786 14.77 -10.85 -13.46
CA TYR A 786 16.18 -10.81 -13.84
C TYR A 786 16.93 -12.08 -13.36
N MET A 787 16.74 -12.50 -12.10
CA MET A 787 17.32 -13.75 -11.58
C MET A 787 16.73 -15.00 -12.26
N ASN A 788 15.44 -15.00 -12.62
CA ASN A 788 14.83 -16.08 -13.38
C ASN A 788 15.43 -16.18 -14.80
N ALA A 789 15.69 -15.06 -15.46
CA ALA A 789 16.39 -15.02 -16.75
C ALA A 789 17.84 -15.51 -16.62
N HIS A 790 18.59 -14.99 -15.63
CA HIS A 790 19.99 -15.38 -15.37
C HIS A 790 20.13 -16.89 -15.09
N LEU A 791 19.16 -17.51 -14.41
CA LEU A 791 19.11 -18.96 -14.23
C LEU A 791 18.95 -19.75 -15.54
N GLN A 792 18.18 -19.25 -16.51
CA GLN A 792 18.04 -19.88 -17.83
C GLN A 792 19.30 -19.64 -18.69
N GLU A 793 19.92 -18.46 -18.60
CA GLU A 793 21.23 -18.21 -19.23
C GLU A 793 22.31 -19.13 -18.66
N LEU A 794 22.36 -19.33 -17.33
CA LEU A 794 23.28 -20.26 -16.67
C LEU A 794 23.06 -21.70 -17.12
N LYS A 795 21.80 -22.13 -17.26
CA LYS A 795 21.45 -23.45 -17.81
C LYS A 795 22.06 -23.63 -19.20
N VAL A 796 21.93 -22.65 -20.10
CA VAL A 796 22.50 -22.70 -21.46
C VAL A 796 24.03 -22.64 -21.43
N LYS A 797 24.61 -21.68 -20.70
CA LYS A 797 26.06 -21.43 -20.51
C LYS A 797 26.82 -22.66 -19.98
N THR A 798 26.17 -23.45 -19.12
CA THR A 798 26.73 -24.69 -18.54
C THR A 798 26.33 -25.97 -19.26
N ASN A 799 25.51 -25.87 -20.32
CA ASN A 799 24.88 -27.01 -21.02
C ASN A 799 24.15 -27.99 -20.07
N ALA A 800 23.43 -27.43 -19.09
CA ALA A 800 22.65 -28.19 -18.11
C ALA A 800 21.28 -28.62 -18.69
N PRO A 801 20.81 -29.86 -18.43
CA PRO A 801 19.53 -30.35 -18.95
C PRO A 801 18.33 -29.54 -18.40
N SER A 802 18.39 -29.13 -17.13
CA SER A 802 17.38 -28.29 -16.49
C SER A 802 18.01 -27.30 -15.51
N VAL A 803 17.22 -26.35 -15.01
CA VAL A 803 17.67 -25.39 -13.99
C VAL A 803 18.02 -26.12 -12.69
N SER A 804 17.24 -27.14 -12.31
CA SER A 804 17.48 -27.95 -11.11
C SER A 804 18.84 -28.68 -11.12
N TYR A 805 19.38 -28.98 -12.31
CA TYR A 805 20.71 -29.57 -12.44
C TYR A 805 21.86 -28.60 -12.06
N LEU A 806 21.64 -27.28 -12.10
CA LEU A 806 22.60 -26.28 -11.62
C LEU A 806 22.83 -26.47 -10.12
N GLY A 807 21.76 -26.51 -9.34
CA GLY A 807 21.78 -26.67 -7.88
C GLY A 807 22.02 -28.11 -7.37
N ARG A 808 22.34 -29.09 -8.22
CA ARG A 808 22.35 -30.53 -7.87
C ARG A 808 23.26 -30.96 -6.70
N HIS A 809 24.24 -30.14 -6.31
CA HIS A 809 25.16 -30.39 -5.18
C HIS A 809 25.12 -29.29 -4.11
N PHE A 810 24.15 -28.38 -4.20
CA PHE A 810 23.92 -27.31 -3.25
C PHE A 810 22.58 -27.57 -2.54
N PHE A 811 22.63 -27.77 -1.23
CA PHE A 811 21.48 -28.16 -0.42
C PHE A 811 21.20 -27.08 0.62
N PHE A 812 20.06 -26.41 0.46
CA PHE A 812 19.64 -25.29 1.30
C PHE A 812 18.44 -25.72 2.15
N TYR A 813 18.57 -25.56 3.47
CA TYR A 813 17.49 -25.70 4.42
C TYR A 813 17.16 -24.31 4.97
N GLY A 814 15.93 -23.84 4.78
CA GLY A 814 15.55 -22.43 4.88
C GLY A 814 14.68 -22.02 6.07
N ASP A 815 14.46 -22.88 7.08
CA ASP A 815 13.71 -22.52 8.30
C ASP A 815 14.49 -21.53 9.21
N LEU A 816 14.87 -20.36 8.70
CA LEU A 816 15.59 -19.34 9.48
C LEU A 816 14.78 -18.88 10.71
N TRP A 817 13.46 -18.71 10.52
CA TRP A 817 12.48 -18.32 11.54
C TRP A 817 11.80 -19.52 12.24
N GLY A 818 12.37 -20.73 12.12
CA GLY A 818 11.77 -21.94 12.67
C GLY A 818 10.64 -22.52 11.81
N ASN A 819 10.25 -23.76 12.09
CA ASN A 819 9.28 -24.52 11.30
C ASN A 819 7.88 -24.50 11.94
N ARG A 820 6.87 -23.91 11.26
CA ARG A 820 5.46 -24.07 11.64
C ARG A 820 4.96 -25.47 11.34
N SER A 821 5.05 -25.93 10.08
CA SER A 821 4.58 -27.26 9.67
C SER A 821 5.55 -28.01 8.75
N PRO A 822 5.58 -29.37 8.81
CA PRO A 822 4.88 -30.24 9.75
C PRO A 822 5.69 -30.58 11.01
N VAL A 823 6.79 -29.86 11.28
CA VAL A 823 7.74 -30.19 12.37
C VAL A 823 7.34 -29.53 13.70
N ALA A 824 6.66 -28.39 13.66
CA ALA A 824 6.24 -27.60 14.83
C ALA A 824 7.38 -27.33 15.83
N ASP A 825 8.48 -26.77 15.31
CA ASP A 825 9.72 -26.48 16.04
C ASP A 825 10.26 -25.10 15.64
N ALA A 826 9.90 -24.08 16.43
CA ALA A 826 10.36 -22.70 16.27
C ALA A 826 11.90 -22.54 16.44
N ASN A 827 12.55 -23.52 17.06
CA ASN A 827 13.99 -23.53 17.29
C ASN A 827 14.79 -24.14 16.12
N MET A 828 14.13 -24.66 15.06
CA MET A 828 14.78 -24.96 13.78
C MET A 828 15.43 -23.70 13.20
N LYS A 829 16.59 -23.85 12.56
CA LYS A 829 17.35 -22.80 11.87
C LYS A 829 17.74 -23.25 10.47
N GLY A 830 18.15 -22.30 9.63
CA GLY A 830 18.65 -22.61 8.30
C GLY A 830 20.02 -23.29 8.31
N SER A 831 20.31 -24.10 7.28
CA SER A 831 21.62 -24.72 7.08
C SER A 831 21.94 -24.87 5.59
N VAL A 832 23.22 -24.87 5.23
CA VAL A 832 23.68 -24.95 3.83
C VAL A 832 24.80 -25.95 3.69
N ILE A 833 24.65 -26.89 2.76
CA ILE A 833 25.67 -27.89 2.41
C ILE A 833 26.05 -27.67 0.93
N GLY A 834 27.34 -27.65 0.63
CA GLY A 834 27.86 -27.28 -0.71
C GLY A 834 28.21 -25.78 -0.86
N LEU A 835 28.43 -25.07 0.25
CA LEU A 835 28.96 -23.71 0.26
C LEU A 835 30.28 -23.61 -0.54
N SER A 836 30.45 -22.50 -1.26
CA SER A 836 31.68 -22.16 -1.98
C SER A 836 32.12 -20.72 -1.66
N SER A 837 33.30 -20.32 -2.14
CA SER A 837 33.79 -18.94 -2.03
C SER A 837 33.24 -18.00 -3.11
N ASP A 838 32.30 -18.46 -3.96
CA ASP A 838 31.68 -17.62 -4.98
C ASP A 838 30.82 -16.52 -4.34
N LYS A 839 30.88 -15.32 -4.92
CA LYS A 839 30.17 -14.11 -4.50
C LYS A 839 29.62 -13.35 -5.72
N SER A 840 29.61 -13.97 -6.89
CA SER A 840 29.12 -13.40 -8.15
C SER A 840 27.60 -13.47 -8.28
N LEU A 841 27.07 -12.91 -9.37
CA LEU A 841 25.69 -13.09 -9.81
C LEU A 841 25.34 -14.57 -10.06
N ASP A 842 26.30 -15.37 -10.53
CA ASP A 842 26.10 -16.82 -10.75
C ASP A 842 25.88 -17.54 -9.41
N GLY A 843 26.66 -17.18 -8.38
CA GLY A 843 26.47 -17.65 -7.01
C GLY A 843 25.12 -17.21 -6.41
N LEU A 844 24.74 -15.95 -6.59
CA LEU A 844 23.45 -15.41 -6.12
C LEU A 844 22.26 -16.19 -6.73
N ALA A 845 22.30 -16.43 -8.04
CA ALA A 845 21.27 -17.19 -8.73
C ALA A 845 21.13 -18.63 -8.18
N LEU A 846 22.23 -19.28 -7.78
CA LEU A 846 22.19 -20.60 -7.15
C LEU A 846 21.52 -20.58 -5.76
N TYR A 847 21.82 -19.59 -4.91
CA TYR A 847 21.14 -19.41 -3.62
C TYR A 847 19.64 -19.14 -3.79
N TYR A 848 19.29 -18.27 -4.74
CA TYR A 848 17.90 -17.94 -5.09
C TYR A 848 17.13 -19.17 -5.61
N TYR A 849 17.73 -19.95 -6.52
CA TYR A 849 17.15 -21.23 -6.96
C TYR A 849 16.97 -22.21 -5.79
N ALA A 850 17.99 -22.39 -4.95
CA ALA A 850 17.93 -23.31 -3.82
C ALA A 850 16.87 -22.90 -2.76
N THR A 851 16.56 -21.60 -2.68
CA THR A 851 15.47 -21.08 -1.86
C THR A 851 14.09 -21.46 -2.43
N MET A 852 13.90 -21.31 -3.74
CA MET A 852 12.68 -21.81 -4.42
C MET A 852 12.53 -23.34 -4.27
N GLU A 853 13.63 -24.07 -4.33
CA GLU A 853 13.67 -25.52 -4.15
C GLU A 853 13.29 -25.94 -2.72
N PHE A 854 13.81 -25.26 -1.70
CA PHE A 854 13.41 -25.48 -0.30
C PHE A 854 11.90 -25.24 -0.10
N ILE A 855 11.34 -24.16 -0.64
CA ILE A 855 9.91 -23.84 -0.53
C ILE A 855 9.05 -24.98 -1.15
N ALA A 856 9.47 -25.51 -2.30
CA ALA A 856 8.82 -26.64 -2.96
C ALA A 856 8.96 -27.97 -2.17
N MET A 857 10.14 -28.25 -1.60
CA MET A 857 10.38 -29.47 -0.81
C MET A 857 9.62 -29.48 0.51
N GLN A 858 9.54 -28.34 1.19
CA GLN A 858 8.74 -28.21 2.41
C GLN A 858 7.24 -28.23 2.12
N THR A 859 6.77 -27.65 1.00
CA THR A 859 5.38 -27.85 0.54
C THR A 859 5.07 -29.33 0.31
N ARG A 860 5.98 -30.09 -0.34
CA ARG A 860 5.85 -31.55 -0.47
C ARG A 860 5.81 -32.25 0.89
N GLN A 861 6.64 -31.84 1.85
CA GLN A 861 6.67 -32.41 3.20
C GLN A 861 5.33 -32.24 3.94
N ILE A 862 4.72 -31.07 3.82
CA ILE A 862 3.38 -30.78 4.38
C ILE A 862 2.34 -31.68 3.71
N ILE A 863 2.27 -31.69 2.37
CA ILE A 863 1.30 -32.50 1.61
C ILE A 863 1.42 -33.99 1.89
N GLU A 864 2.65 -34.51 1.87
CA GLU A 864 2.90 -35.92 2.17
C GLU A 864 2.49 -36.27 3.61
N THR A 865 2.65 -35.37 4.58
CA THR A 865 2.24 -35.61 5.97
C THR A 865 0.72 -35.58 6.12
N MET A 866 0.04 -34.59 5.53
CA MET A 866 -1.42 -34.50 5.52
C MET A 866 -2.07 -35.72 4.86
N ASN A 867 -1.54 -36.17 3.72
CA ASN A 867 -2.04 -37.35 3.02
C ASN A 867 -1.74 -38.67 3.77
N LYS A 868 -0.59 -38.79 4.48
CA LYS A 868 -0.30 -39.95 5.34
C LYS A 868 -1.27 -40.05 6.53
N SER A 869 -1.80 -38.92 7.01
CA SER A 869 -2.77 -38.87 8.12
C SER A 869 -4.24 -39.08 7.70
N GLY A 870 -4.58 -38.91 6.42
CA GLY A 870 -5.95 -39.19 5.92
C GLY A 870 -6.51 -38.24 4.86
N HIS A 871 -5.82 -37.14 4.51
CA HIS A 871 -6.25 -36.29 3.40
C HIS A 871 -6.00 -36.94 2.03
N ALA A 872 -6.72 -36.48 1.00
CA ALA A 872 -6.64 -36.98 -0.38
C ALA A 872 -6.16 -35.90 -1.36
N ILE A 873 -5.21 -35.05 -0.96
CA ILE A 873 -4.70 -33.94 -1.77
C ILE A 873 -4.05 -34.50 -3.05
N SER A 874 -4.53 -34.06 -4.21
CA SER A 874 -3.99 -34.41 -5.54
C SER A 874 -3.61 -33.19 -6.38
N SER A 875 -3.97 -31.97 -5.94
CA SER A 875 -3.80 -30.73 -6.71
C SER A 875 -3.53 -29.53 -5.80
N ILE A 876 -2.68 -28.60 -6.26
CA ILE A 876 -2.25 -27.41 -5.51
C ILE A 876 -2.81 -26.15 -6.16
N PHE A 877 -3.74 -25.48 -5.51
CA PHE A 877 -4.34 -24.22 -5.94
C PHE A 877 -3.56 -23.05 -5.28
N MET A 878 -2.65 -22.42 -6.02
CA MET A 878 -1.76 -21.38 -5.47
C MET A 878 -2.25 -19.97 -5.81
N SER A 879 -2.10 -19.03 -4.88
CA SER A 879 -2.37 -17.61 -5.09
C SER A 879 -1.35 -16.70 -4.42
N GLY A 880 -1.40 -15.39 -4.73
CA GLY A 880 -0.44 -14.39 -4.27
C GLY A 880 0.77 -14.19 -5.19
N SER A 881 1.65 -13.25 -4.81
CA SER A 881 2.72 -12.72 -5.69
C SER A 881 3.68 -13.78 -6.22
N GLN A 882 4.00 -14.78 -5.41
CA GLN A 882 4.92 -15.89 -5.76
C GLN A 882 4.48 -16.66 -7.02
N CYS A 883 3.19 -16.64 -7.38
CA CYS A 883 2.67 -17.27 -8.60
C CYS A 883 3.18 -16.65 -9.90
N GLN A 884 3.75 -15.45 -9.88
CA GLN A 884 4.42 -14.85 -11.04
C GLN A 884 5.68 -15.63 -11.44
N ASN A 885 6.36 -16.26 -10.46
CA ASN A 885 7.62 -16.94 -10.69
C ASN A 885 7.41 -18.31 -11.36
N GLY A 886 7.56 -18.35 -12.68
CA GLY A 886 7.40 -19.58 -13.47
C GLY A 886 8.30 -20.73 -13.02
N ILE A 887 9.55 -20.46 -12.62
CA ILE A 887 10.49 -21.49 -12.15
C ILE A 887 9.98 -22.12 -10.85
N LEU A 888 9.53 -21.31 -9.89
CA LEU A 888 8.94 -21.82 -8.64
C LEU A 888 7.68 -22.67 -8.91
N MET A 889 6.82 -22.28 -9.86
CA MET A 889 5.62 -23.05 -10.19
C MET A 889 5.95 -24.43 -10.79
N GLU A 890 6.88 -24.46 -11.75
CA GLU A 890 7.32 -25.70 -12.41
C GLU A 890 8.06 -26.62 -11.44
N LEU A 891 8.90 -26.05 -10.58
CA LEU A 891 9.64 -26.75 -9.53
C LEU A 891 8.70 -27.33 -8.46
N MET A 892 7.69 -26.57 -8.02
CA MET A 892 6.70 -27.06 -7.05
C MET A 892 5.81 -28.16 -7.64
N ALA A 893 5.31 -28.00 -8.88
CA ALA A 893 4.53 -29.01 -9.56
C ALA A 893 5.31 -30.33 -9.74
N THR A 894 6.57 -30.24 -10.16
CA THR A 894 7.43 -31.40 -10.39
C THR A 894 7.85 -32.07 -9.07
N THR A 895 8.24 -31.28 -8.06
CA THR A 895 8.65 -31.78 -6.74
C THR A 895 7.50 -32.49 -6.03
N CYS A 896 6.31 -31.88 -6.00
CA CYS A 896 5.11 -32.47 -5.38
C CYS A 896 4.47 -33.56 -6.26
N SER A 897 4.84 -33.63 -7.56
CA SER A 897 4.21 -34.51 -8.56
C SER A 897 2.70 -34.31 -8.74
N MET A 898 2.24 -33.06 -8.58
CA MET A 898 0.85 -32.64 -8.67
C MET A 898 0.73 -31.40 -9.59
N PRO A 899 -0.38 -31.20 -10.30
CA PRO A 899 -0.63 -29.93 -10.99
C PRO A 899 -0.67 -28.77 -9.99
N VAL A 900 -0.07 -27.64 -10.38
CA VAL A 900 -0.19 -26.35 -9.69
C VAL A 900 -1.13 -25.47 -10.51
N LEU A 901 -2.12 -24.88 -9.84
CA LEU A 901 -3.26 -24.21 -10.45
C LEU A 901 -3.33 -22.77 -9.95
N ILE A 902 -3.36 -21.83 -10.89
CA ILE A 902 -3.18 -20.42 -10.63
C ILE A 902 -4.46 -19.71 -11.08
N PRO A 903 -5.25 -19.09 -10.18
CA PRO A 903 -6.50 -18.43 -10.53
C PRO A 903 -6.24 -17.20 -11.39
N LYS A 904 -7.23 -16.74 -12.15
CA LYS A 904 -7.07 -15.52 -12.97
C LYS A 904 -6.73 -14.27 -12.14
N TYR A 905 -7.16 -14.21 -10.89
CA TYR A 905 -7.04 -13.05 -9.99
C TYR A 905 -5.90 -13.21 -8.97
N VAL A 906 -4.72 -13.64 -9.44
CA VAL A 906 -3.52 -13.95 -8.64
C VAL A 906 -3.24 -12.96 -7.50
N HIS A 907 -3.24 -11.66 -7.81
CA HIS A 907 -2.87 -10.58 -6.89
C HIS A 907 -4.02 -10.08 -6.01
N ALA A 908 -5.21 -10.60 -6.20
CA ALA A 908 -6.43 -10.18 -5.51
C ALA A 908 -7.22 -11.38 -4.99
N ALA A 909 -6.58 -12.54 -4.75
CA ALA A 909 -7.29 -13.75 -4.36
C ALA A 909 -7.97 -13.61 -2.98
N VAL A 910 -7.28 -13.00 -2.01
CA VAL A 910 -7.82 -12.67 -0.67
C VAL A 910 -8.99 -11.69 -0.79
N VAL A 911 -8.72 -10.51 -1.35
CA VAL A 911 -9.67 -9.44 -1.74
C VAL A 911 -10.94 -9.98 -2.44
N HIS A 912 -10.77 -10.84 -3.45
CA HIS A 912 -11.87 -11.46 -4.22
C HIS A 912 -12.63 -12.51 -3.40
N GLY A 913 -11.96 -13.19 -2.47
CA GLY A 913 -12.60 -14.03 -1.45
C GLY A 913 -13.48 -13.21 -0.50
N ALA A 914 -12.99 -12.10 0.05
CA ALA A 914 -13.79 -11.18 0.85
C ALA A 914 -14.99 -10.61 0.06
N ALA A 915 -14.82 -10.33 -1.24
CA ALA A 915 -15.94 -9.96 -2.12
C ALA A 915 -17.00 -11.07 -2.23
N MET A 916 -16.62 -12.35 -2.25
CA MET A 916 -17.57 -13.48 -2.22
C MET A 916 -18.31 -13.57 -0.87
N LEU A 917 -17.64 -13.25 0.25
CA LEU A 917 -18.30 -13.19 1.56
C LEU A 917 -19.33 -12.05 1.63
N GLY A 918 -19.00 -10.88 1.07
CA GLY A 918 -19.94 -9.77 0.91
C GLY A 918 -21.11 -10.11 -0.03
N ALA A 919 -20.84 -10.85 -1.11
CA ALA A 919 -21.88 -11.35 -2.01
C ALA A 919 -22.80 -12.39 -1.33
N LYS A 920 -22.27 -13.17 -0.38
CA LYS A 920 -23.06 -14.12 0.42
C LYS A 920 -24.00 -13.41 1.38
N ALA A 921 -23.50 -12.46 2.17
CA ALA A 921 -24.35 -11.64 3.03
C ALA A 921 -25.43 -10.87 2.24
N ALA A 922 -25.08 -10.39 1.05
CA ALA A 922 -25.99 -9.73 0.11
C ALA A 922 -27.07 -10.64 -0.53
N SER A 923 -26.94 -11.96 -0.38
CA SER A 923 -27.91 -12.95 -0.87
C SER A 923 -28.92 -13.40 0.20
N ALA A 924 -28.83 -12.84 1.42
CA ALA A 924 -29.75 -13.15 2.51
C ALA A 924 -31.21 -12.90 2.15
N ASP A 925 -32.07 -13.88 2.42
CA ASP A 925 -33.52 -13.73 2.33
C ASP A 925 -34.11 -12.97 3.54
N LYS A 926 -35.45 -12.88 3.61
CA LYS A 926 -36.16 -12.17 4.67
C LYS A 926 -36.01 -12.79 6.06
N ASP A 927 -35.66 -14.07 6.11
CA ASP A 927 -35.41 -14.82 7.34
C ASP A 927 -33.90 -14.84 7.69
N GLY A 928 -33.08 -14.13 6.92
CA GLY A 928 -31.64 -13.94 7.12
C GLY A 928 -30.76 -15.03 6.52
N LYS A 929 -31.34 -15.98 5.76
CA LYS A 929 -30.62 -17.15 5.23
C LYS A 929 -29.95 -16.83 3.90
N THR A 930 -28.65 -17.11 3.77
CA THR A 930 -27.83 -16.81 2.58
C THR A 930 -27.79 -17.96 1.56
N GLU A 931 -27.34 -17.67 0.33
CA GLU A 931 -26.95 -18.69 -0.65
C GLU A 931 -25.67 -19.45 -0.21
N PRO A 932 -25.50 -20.73 -0.59
CA PRO A 932 -24.28 -21.48 -0.30
C PRO A 932 -23.01 -20.80 -0.84
N LEU A 933 -21.97 -20.72 -0.01
CA LEU A 933 -20.71 -20.07 -0.38
C LEU A 933 -20.07 -20.71 -1.62
N TRP A 934 -20.19 -22.03 -1.79
CA TRP A 934 -19.67 -22.75 -2.96
C TRP A 934 -20.32 -22.31 -4.28
N ASP A 935 -21.63 -22.04 -4.28
CA ASP A 935 -22.35 -21.57 -5.48
C ASP A 935 -21.93 -20.15 -5.86
N ILE A 936 -21.62 -19.31 -4.86
CA ILE A 936 -21.05 -17.97 -5.05
C ILE A 936 -19.62 -18.08 -5.58
N MET A 937 -18.80 -18.96 -5.01
CA MET A 937 -17.45 -19.26 -5.50
C MET A 937 -17.47 -19.71 -6.96
N ASP A 938 -18.36 -20.63 -7.35
CA ASP A 938 -18.46 -21.08 -8.75
C ASP A 938 -18.95 -19.95 -9.67
N ARG A 939 -19.92 -19.12 -9.26
CA ARG A 939 -20.39 -17.98 -10.08
C ARG A 939 -19.33 -16.89 -10.26
N MET A 940 -18.52 -16.60 -9.23
CA MET A 940 -17.55 -15.50 -9.23
C MET A 940 -16.13 -15.93 -9.66
N SER A 941 -15.82 -17.22 -9.68
CA SER A 941 -14.50 -17.73 -10.09
C SER A 941 -14.39 -17.88 -11.62
N LYS A 942 -13.25 -17.43 -12.16
CA LYS A 942 -12.92 -17.52 -13.59
C LYS A 942 -11.87 -18.61 -13.83
N ALA A 943 -11.74 -19.05 -15.07
CA ALA A 943 -10.78 -20.08 -15.45
C ALA A 943 -9.33 -19.63 -15.19
N GLY A 944 -8.53 -20.51 -14.59
CA GLY A 944 -7.13 -20.27 -14.25
C GLY A 944 -6.13 -20.82 -15.28
N ARG A 945 -4.83 -20.65 -14.98
CA ARG A 945 -3.71 -21.35 -15.63
C ARG A 945 -3.39 -22.63 -14.85
N VAL A 946 -2.96 -23.68 -15.55
CA VAL A 946 -2.39 -24.88 -14.94
C VAL A 946 -0.91 -24.98 -15.32
N VAL A 947 -0.07 -25.31 -14.35
CA VAL A 947 1.32 -25.77 -14.53
C VAL A 947 1.34 -27.24 -14.14
N ARG A 948 1.69 -28.11 -15.09
CA ARG A 948 1.74 -29.57 -14.88
C ARG A 948 3.15 -29.98 -14.45
N PRO A 949 3.32 -31.11 -13.73
CA PRO A 949 4.64 -31.66 -13.41
C PRO A 949 5.49 -31.88 -14.66
N GLY A 950 6.80 -31.64 -14.55
CA GLY A 950 7.76 -31.88 -15.62
C GLY A 950 7.79 -33.35 -16.05
N THR A 951 7.96 -33.57 -17.35
CA THR A 951 8.00 -34.92 -17.97
C THR A 951 9.39 -35.57 -17.94
N ASP A 952 10.43 -34.83 -17.55
CA ASP A 952 11.80 -35.34 -17.49
C ASP A 952 12.01 -36.25 -16.25
N GLN A 953 12.24 -37.53 -16.51
CA GLN A 953 12.46 -38.53 -15.45
C GLN A 953 13.81 -38.38 -14.73
N GLY A 954 14.80 -37.72 -15.34
CA GLY A 954 16.09 -37.43 -14.72
C GLY A 954 15.97 -36.28 -13.72
N GLU A 955 15.27 -35.20 -14.08
CA GLU A 955 14.95 -34.11 -13.18
C GLU A 955 14.11 -34.57 -11.98
N LYS A 956 13.04 -35.36 -12.22
CA LYS A 956 12.26 -35.92 -11.11
C LYS A 956 13.10 -36.80 -10.18
N LYS A 957 13.98 -37.67 -10.72
CA LYS A 957 14.90 -38.49 -9.91
C LYS A 957 15.91 -37.64 -9.12
N LEU A 958 16.36 -36.50 -9.66
CA LEU A 958 17.21 -35.56 -8.95
C LEU A 958 16.45 -34.91 -7.78
N LEU A 959 15.24 -34.41 -8.01
CA LEU A 959 14.41 -33.79 -6.98
C LEU A 959 14.00 -34.80 -5.89
N ASP A 960 13.63 -36.03 -6.25
CA ASP A 960 13.37 -37.14 -5.31
C ASP A 960 14.62 -37.54 -4.49
N ALA A 961 15.83 -37.37 -5.05
CA ALA A 961 17.08 -37.59 -4.31
C ALA A 961 17.40 -36.42 -3.36
N LYS A 962 17.23 -35.17 -3.80
CA LYS A 962 17.44 -33.98 -2.96
C LYS A 962 16.40 -33.87 -1.84
N TYR A 963 15.16 -34.26 -2.07
CA TYR A 963 14.11 -34.30 -1.02
C TYR A 963 14.48 -35.23 0.14
N LYS A 964 15.20 -36.34 -0.10
CA LYS A 964 15.73 -37.20 0.97
C LYS A 964 16.77 -36.47 1.81
N VAL A 965 17.69 -35.73 1.18
CA VAL A 965 18.69 -34.91 1.88
C VAL A 965 18.04 -33.77 2.67
N PHE A 966 17.00 -33.15 2.14
CA PHE A 966 16.18 -32.15 2.85
C PHE A 966 15.54 -32.73 4.13
N LEU A 967 14.95 -33.94 4.05
CA LEU A 967 14.40 -34.62 5.23
C LEU A 967 15.50 -35.01 6.23
N GLU A 968 16.66 -35.44 5.74
CA GLU A 968 17.83 -35.77 6.56
C GLU A 968 18.39 -34.52 7.28
N GLN A 969 18.51 -33.38 6.59
CA GLN A 969 18.88 -32.09 7.21
C GLN A 969 17.89 -31.67 8.30
N CYS A 970 16.59 -31.89 8.07
CA CYS A 970 15.53 -31.61 9.04
C CYS A 970 15.72 -32.42 10.34
N SER A 971 15.75 -33.75 10.25
CA SER A 971 15.87 -34.62 11.43
C SER A 971 17.24 -34.53 12.12
N THR A 972 18.32 -34.38 11.35
CA THR A 972 19.69 -34.34 11.88
C THR A 972 19.93 -33.09 12.71
N GLN A 973 19.32 -31.95 12.35
CA GLN A 973 19.40 -30.73 13.16
C GLN A 973 18.68 -30.87 14.52
N GLN A 974 17.63 -31.68 14.61
CA GLN A 974 16.98 -32.00 15.88
C GLN A 974 17.86 -32.94 16.74
N ALA A 975 18.48 -33.95 16.12
CA ALA A 975 19.43 -34.83 16.80
C ALA A 975 20.64 -34.06 17.37
N TYR A 976 21.32 -33.24 16.56
CA TYR A 976 22.49 -32.48 17.02
C TYR A 976 22.18 -31.52 18.17
N ARG A 977 21.00 -30.89 18.21
CA ARG A 977 20.58 -30.07 19.35
C ARG A 977 20.38 -30.92 20.59
N LYS A 978 19.61 -32.02 20.48
CA LYS A 978 19.37 -32.96 21.57
C LYS A 978 20.66 -33.55 22.16
N ASP A 979 21.63 -33.90 21.33
CA ASP A 979 22.93 -34.43 21.78
C ASP A 979 23.74 -33.39 22.57
N VAL A 980 23.66 -32.12 22.18
CA VAL A 980 24.26 -30.99 22.93
C VAL A 980 23.50 -30.72 24.23
N ASP A 981 22.17 -30.68 24.18
CA ASP A 981 21.30 -30.46 25.35
C ASP A 981 21.50 -31.56 26.42
N GLU A 982 21.70 -32.81 26.00
CA GLU A 982 22.05 -33.92 26.90
C GLU A 982 23.47 -33.80 27.46
N ALA A 983 24.44 -33.30 26.69
CA ALA A 983 25.80 -33.07 27.16
C ALA A 983 25.90 -31.92 28.19
N VAL A 984 25.08 -30.87 28.07
CA VAL A 984 25.07 -29.72 29.01
C VAL A 984 24.07 -29.87 30.17
N LYS A 985 23.40 -31.02 30.30
CA LYS A 985 22.31 -31.28 31.27
C LYS A 985 22.68 -31.19 32.77
N GLY A 986 23.93 -30.91 33.09
CA GLY A 986 24.43 -30.59 34.44
C GLY A 986 25.11 -29.21 34.57
N TRP A 987 25.19 -28.43 33.50
CA TRP A 987 25.72 -27.05 33.50
C TRP A 987 24.58 -26.09 33.80
N GLY A 988 24.23 -25.96 35.08
CA GLY A 988 23.18 -25.03 35.52
C GLY A 988 23.54 -23.56 35.22
N PRO A 989 22.53 -22.68 35.03
CA PRO A 989 22.75 -21.24 34.95
C PRO A 989 23.30 -20.71 36.29
N ALA A 990 24.06 -19.62 36.20
CA ALA A 990 24.65 -18.89 37.34
C ALA A 990 23.77 -17.71 37.79
#